data_AF-A0A0D2U8D0-F1
#
_entry.id   AF-A0A0D2U8D0-F1
#
_cell.length_a   1.000
_cell.length_b   1.000
_cell.length_c   1.000
_cell.angle_alpha   90.00
_cell.angle_beta   90.00
_cell.angle_gamma   90.00
#
_symmetry.space_group_name_H-M   'P 1'
#
loop_
_entity.id
_entity.type
_entity.pdbx_description
1 polymer ?
#
loop_
_entity_poly.entity_id
_entity_poly.type
_entity_poly.pdbx_seq_one_letter_code
_entity_poly.pdbx_strand_id
1 'polypeptide(L)'
;MEKPEINGPLFRSSSISNGGTIRSASPVLSLQPNFSSQAVQEALEHLASIDLSELFNEAKIEYCRATRDLRSCSRYVQYALNSCGHASLCAECSQRCDLCPICRTPLIKSGNGRLRLRLFDECIDAGLISRRCDERFQDKEDRDNQLTADVQRLYSFFDVALENNLVSLVCHYVTDVCMDETAVSSDVVTALLLDEKVVKDWVKRTFKNMATELQRIYYLEIEEMKNRLGLLLKFSVRLTSLSSVLEVLESSFKGRLSAQLHDLHHLQESILKTKQHLEITIWCIRHHFLEQVRSRHADFTSWRNHVRERKSASIVRAWPPPDVLDLSTNSTGQEASLFIEDALENLDIYEKIGEESDFAFLQKNGALSFLQSKIGGITGYYPFESLRAAVDILFLRGGSDLVVAKQAIFVYYLFDRHWSRPKEEWRDIVDDFAASFGINRHSLLESFIFCLLDDHSDEALLESCQLLPEISGPETHPKIAQVLLERQNPKAAQMVIRWSGRDGGSQLVSLSEAVTIVRVKVECGLLTEAFTYQRMLCAKVREKKFKYERSGDAFDDLKGQSRSWMDWLEALVTEFCCLCIRRNMVDRIIELPWNGEEEKYIHKCLLDCASDDPTTSIGSLLVVFYLQRYRYVEAYQVNVKLWSLEEDFISTHSGNEEFLEALSRMESHRQRRKKLVVR
;
A
#
# COMPACT_ATOMS: atom_id res chain seq x y z
N MET A 1 -34.84 43.50 53.21
CA MET A 1 -36.05 42.80 53.69
C MET A 1 -35.69 41.37 54.00
N GLU A 2 -35.83 41.01 55.27
CA GLU A 2 -36.19 39.72 55.86
C GLU A 2 -35.67 38.39 55.26
N LYS A 3 -34.91 37.68 56.12
CA LYS A 3 -34.66 36.23 56.18
C LYS A 3 -35.96 35.47 56.59
N PRO A 4 -36.16 34.15 56.32
CA PRO A 4 -35.44 33.04 57.00
C PRO A 4 -35.11 31.84 56.08
N GLU A 5 -33.96 31.16 56.19
CA GLU A 5 -33.60 30.07 57.13
C GLU A 5 -34.53 28.85 57.13
N ILE A 6 -33.98 27.67 56.80
CA ILE A 6 -34.07 26.40 57.56
C ILE A 6 -32.96 25.42 57.08
N ASN A 7 -31.92 25.29 57.92
CA ASN A 7 -31.22 24.10 58.45
C ASN A 7 -31.23 22.79 57.62
N GLY A 8 -30.13 22.04 57.43
CA GLY A 8 -28.80 21.96 58.07
C GLY A 8 -28.09 20.66 57.58
N PRO A 9 -27.14 20.04 58.31
CA PRO A 9 -25.82 20.61 58.61
C PRO A 9 -24.63 19.60 58.57
N LEU A 10 -23.42 20.15 58.37
CA LEU A 10 -22.09 19.76 58.94
C LEU A 10 -21.37 18.47 58.41
N PHE A 11 -20.05 18.40 58.21
CA PHE A 11 -18.93 19.06 58.91
C PHE A 11 -17.70 19.33 58.01
N ARG A 12 -16.99 20.38 58.43
CA ARG A 12 -15.68 20.89 57.98
C ARG A 12 -14.50 20.01 58.38
N SER A 13 -13.51 20.03 57.50
CA SER A 13 -12.06 20.13 57.71
C SER A 13 -11.55 20.37 59.14
N SER A 14 -10.51 19.63 59.52
CA SER A 14 -9.31 20.25 60.10
C SER A 14 -8.04 19.50 59.69
N SER A 15 -7.06 20.30 59.31
CA SER A 15 -5.70 20.00 58.90
C SER A 15 -4.81 19.65 60.09
N ILE A 16 -3.93 18.65 59.93
CA ILE A 16 -2.64 18.60 60.62
C ILE A 16 -1.56 18.35 59.58
N SER A 17 -0.71 19.36 59.44
CA SER A 17 0.57 19.31 58.74
C SER A 17 1.53 18.37 59.46
N ASN A 18 2.22 17.50 58.73
CA ASN A 18 3.60 17.15 59.07
C ASN A 18 4.37 16.88 57.78
N GLY A 19 5.46 17.63 57.63
CA GLY A 19 6.35 17.59 56.47
C GLY A 19 7.07 16.24 56.35
N GLY A 20 7.09 15.74 55.13
CA GLY A 20 7.96 14.67 54.69
C GLY A 20 8.32 14.95 53.24
N THR A 21 9.57 15.34 53.01
CA THR A 21 10.16 15.58 51.70
C THR A 21 10.12 14.28 50.89
N ILE A 22 9.10 14.08 50.05
CA ILE A 22 9.09 12.99 49.08
C ILE A 22 9.92 13.44 47.89
N ARG A 23 11.19 13.02 47.90
CA ARG A 23 12.07 13.07 46.74
C ARG A 23 11.34 12.42 45.57
N SER A 24 11.19 13.16 44.49
CA SER A 24 10.88 12.64 43.17
C SER A 24 11.86 11.52 42.83
N ALA A 25 11.37 10.28 42.78
CA ALA A 25 12.16 9.15 42.32
C ALA A 25 12.42 9.34 40.82
N SER A 26 13.67 9.65 40.47
CA SER A 26 14.16 9.57 39.09
C SER A 26 13.97 8.14 38.56
N PRO A 27 13.65 7.95 37.27
CA PRO A 27 13.58 6.61 36.69
C PRO A 27 15.00 6.02 36.67
N VAL A 28 15.24 5.01 37.51
CA VAL A 28 16.49 4.26 37.53
C VAL A 28 16.58 3.49 36.21
N LEU A 29 17.59 3.82 35.41
CA LEU A 29 18.06 3.06 34.26
C LEU A 29 18.08 1.57 34.61
N SER A 30 17.34 0.75 33.85
CA SER A 30 17.53 -0.70 33.86
C SER A 30 19.01 -1.00 33.59
N LEU A 31 19.69 -1.64 34.53
CA LEU A 31 21.05 -2.14 34.29
C LEU A 31 20.96 -3.07 33.08
N GLN A 32 21.64 -2.72 31.99
CA GLN A 32 21.80 -3.66 30.89
C GLN A 32 22.55 -4.89 31.39
N PRO A 33 22.11 -6.12 31.06
CA PRO A 33 22.80 -7.33 31.45
C PRO A 33 24.21 -7.33 30.85
N ASN A 34 25.20 -7.76 31.64
CA ASN A 34 26.57 -7.83 31.17
C ASN A 34 26.75 -9.10 30.30
N PHE A 35 26.60 -8.95 28.99
CA PHE A 35 26.75 -10.03 28.01
C PHE A 35 28.15 -10.67 27.96
N SER A 36 29.17 -10.03 28.56
CA SER A 36 30.50 -10.62 28.72
C SER A 36 30.63 -11.52 29.95
N SER A 37 29.59 -11.60 30.79
CA SER A 37 29.58 -12.47 31.96
C SER A 37 29.25 -13.91 31.58
N GLN A 38 29.98 -14.85 32.19
CA GLN A 38 29.79 -16.28 32.01
C GLN A 38 28.35 -16.70 32.38
N ALA A 39 27.76 -16.12 33.43
CA ALA A 39 26.40 -16.43 33.86
C ALA A 39 25.33 -16.11 32.81
N VAL A 40 25.49 -15.00 32.06
CA VAL A 40 24.55 -14.64 30.98
C VAL A 40 24.70 -15.58 29.78
N GLN A 41 25.94 -15.95 29.43
CA GLN A 41 26.21 -16.89 28.34
C GLN A 41 25.66 -18.29 28.65
N GLU A 42 25.92 -18.81 29.86
CA GLU A 42 25.43 -20.11 30.30
C GLU A 42 23.89 -20.17 30.35
N ALA A 43 23.22 -19.11 30.81
CA ALA A 43 21.76 -19.03 30.84
C ALA A 43 21.14 -18.97 29.43
N LEU A 44 21.75 -18.21 28.50
CA LEU A 44 21.29 -18.13 27.11
C LEU A 44 21.56 -19.42 26.34
N GLU A 45 22.71 -20.05 26.55
CA GLU A 45 23.02 -21.37 25.97
C GLU A 45 22.05 -22.43 26.49
N HIS A 46 21.69 -22.39 27.78
CA HIS A 46 20.67 -23.28 28.34
C HIS A 46 19.30 -23.04 27.71
N LEU A 47 18.87 -21.78 27.60
CA LEU A 47 17.59 -21.43 26.97
C LEU A 47 17.56 -21.84 25.49
N ALA A 48 18.68 -21.72 24.77
CA ALA A 48 18.76 -22.08 23.35
C ALA A 48 18.83 -23.61 23.11
N SER A 49 19.26 -24.39 24.11
CA SER A 49 19.46 -25.85 24.00
C SER A 49 18.40 -26.69 24.73
N ILE A 50 17.45 -26.05 25.41
CA ILE A 50 16.38 -26.72 26.15
C ILE A 50 15.44 -27.48 25.20
N ASP A 51 14.98 -28.66 25.64
CA ASP A 51 13.86 -29.34 25.00
C ASP A 51 12.59 -28.49 25.18
N LEU A 52 11.87 -28.22 24.10
CA LEU A 52 10.69 -27.36 24.12
C LEU A 52 9.57 -27.93 25.00
N SER A 53 9.53 -29.26 25.15
CA SER A 53 8.63 -29.95 26.09
C SER A 53 9.02 -29.74 27.56
N GLU A 54 10.27 -29.39 27.84
CA GLU A 54 10.74 -29.02 29.18
C GLU A 54 10.57 -27.52 29.47
N LEU A 55 10.46 -26.68 28.44
CA LEU A 55 10.33 -25.22 28.60
C LEU A 55 9.05 -24.81 29.36
N PHE A 56 7.90 -25.44 29.07
CA PHE A 56 6.67 -25.16 29.82
C PHE A 56 6.74 -25.71 31.26
N ASN A 57 7.49 -26.81 31.48
CA ASN A 57 7.75 -27.33 32.83
C ASN A 57 8.61 -26.34 33.62
N GLU A 58 9.62 -25.73 32.99
CA GLU A 58 10.44 -24.65 33.56
C GLU A 58 9.66 -23.37 33.86
N ALA A 59 8.63 -23.06 33.06
CA ALA A 59 7.71 -21.95 33.34
C ALA A 59 6.81 -22.24 34.55
N LYS A 60 6.49 -23.50 34.84
CA LYS A 60 5.58 -23.90 35.92
C LYS A 60 6.17 -23.66 37.31
N ILE A 61 5.39 -23.01 38.17
CA ILE A 61 5.70 -22.79 39.57
C ILE A 61 5.52 -24.10 40.33
N GLU A 62 6.63 -24.68 40.76
CA GLU A 62 6.64 -25.84 41.62
C GLU A 62 6.89 -25.45 43.09
N TYR A 63 6.23 -26.15 43.99
CA TYR A 63 6.46 -26.03 45.42
C TYR A 63 7.28 -27.19 45.94
N CYS A 64 8.25 -26.88 46.78
CA CYS A 64 9.12 -27.87 47.39
C CYS A 64 8.31 -28.86 48.23
N ARG A 65 8.39 -30.14 47.87
CA ARG A 65 7.71 -31.28 48.55
C ARG A 65 8.63 -32.06 49.49
N ALA A 66 9.78 -31.49 49.86
CA ALA A 66 10.77 -32.17 50.66
C ALA A 66 10.39 -32.25 52.15
N THR A 67 9.38 -33.05 52.51
CA THR A 67 9.16 -33.59 53.86
C THR A 67 8.15 -34.75 53.86
N ARG A 68 8.44 -35.81 54.62
CA ARG A 68 7.50 -36.92 54.93
C ARG A 68 6.53 -36.58 56.08
N ASP A 69 6.69 -35.41 56.71
CA ASP A 69 5.89 -34.95 57.85
C ASP A 69 5.14 -33.67 57.50
N LEU A 70 3.86 -33.83 57.11
CA LEU A 70 2.66 -32.96 57.11
C LEU A 70 2.72 -31.41 57.20
N ARG A 71 3.86 -30.75 56.99
CA ARG A 71 3.95 -29.35 56.60
C ARG A 71 4.85 -29.29 55.38
N SER A 72 4.24 -29.27 54.20
CA SER A 72 4.95 -29.01 52.95
C SER A 72 5.75 -27.72 53.12
N CYS A 73 7.02 -27.72 52.73
CA CYS A 73 7.86 -26.51 52.77
C CYS A 73 7.11 -25.33 52.13
N SER A 74 6.27 -25.59 51.10
CA SER A 74 5.38 -24.64 50.44
C SER A 74 6.09 -23.40 49.89
N ARG A 75 7.42 -23.47 49.81
CA ARG A 75 8.29 -22.49 49.18
C ARG A 75 8.56 -22.90 47.74
N TYR A 76 8.82 -21.91 46.91
CA TYR A 76 9.16 -22.11 45.52
C TYR A 76 10.43 -22.93 45.36
N VAL A 77 10.36 -23.88 44.44
CA VAL A 77 11.50 -24.64 43.96
C VAL A 77 12.41 -23.69 43.18
N GLN A 78 13.71 -23.75 43.46
CA GLN A 78 14.74 -22.94 42.78
C GLN A 78 15.86 -23.80 42.18
N TYR A 79 16.02 -25.05 42.63
CA TYR A 79 17.13 -25.91 42.23
C TYR A 79 16.61 -27.22 41.64
N ALA A 80 17.12 -27.58 40.47
CA ALA A 80 16.93 -28.87 39.82
C ALA A 80 18.06 -29.85 40.23
N LEU A 81 17.70 -31.11 40.48
CA LEU A 81 18.66 -32.15 40.86
C LEU A 81 19.17 -32.91 39.62
N ASN A 82 20.32 -32.48 39.08
CA ASN A 82 20.95 -33.11 37.90
C ASN A 82 21.29 -34.60 38.09
N SER A 83 21.50 -35.07 39.34
CA SER A 83 21.97 -36.43 39.62
C SER A 83 20.93 -37.53 39.40
N CYS A 84 19.64 -37.19 39.36
CA CYS A 84 18.58 -38.19 39.24
C CYS A 84 17.27 -37.69 38.62
N GLY A 85 17.07 -36.39 38.41
CA GLY A 85 15.83 -35.82 37.83
C GLY A 85 14.56 -35.98 38.67
N HIS A 86 14.59 -36.78 39.74
CA HIS A 86 13.40 -37.15 40.50
C HIS A 86 12.85 -36.09 41.47
N ALA A 87 13.58 -35.01 41.78
CA ALA A 87 13.06 -33.98 42.67
C ALA A 87 13.66 -32.61 42.39
N SER A 88 12.88 -31.58 42.69
CA SER A 88 13.29 -30.18 42.63
C SER A 88 13.10 -29.57 44.03
N LEU A 89 14.07 -28.79 44.49
CA LEU A 89 14.15 -28.31 45.88
C LEU A 89 14.15 -26.78 45.95
N CYS A 90 13.59 -26.22 47.03
CA CYS A 90 13.79 -24.80 47.38
C CYS A 90 15.22 -24.57 47.93
N ALA A 91 15.69 -23.32 47.98
CA ALA A 91 17.01 -22.97 48.52
C ALA A 91 17.30 -23.52 49.93
N GLU A 92 16.30 -23.59 50.81
CA GLU A 92 16.52 -24.11 52.17
C GLU A 92 16.59 -25.64 52.19
N CYS A 93 15.73 -26.32 51.43
CA CYS A 93 15.72 -27.78 51.38
C CYS A 93 16.90 -28.35 50.59
N SER A 94 17.39 -27.63 49.58
CA SER A 94 18.60 -28.03 48.83
C SER A 94 19.85 -28.04 49.72
N GLN A 95 19.94 -27.11 50.68
CA GLN A 95 21.02 -27.09 51.67
C GLN A 95 20.86 -28.20 52.71
N ARG A 96 19.62 -28.52 53.11
CA ARG A 96 19.31 -29.48 54.19
C ARG A 96 19.28 -30.95 53.76
N CYS A 97 19.03 -31.25 52.48
CA CYS A 97 18.98 -32.62 51.98
C CYS A 97 20.35 -33.04 51.41
N ASP A 98 20.87 -34.18 51.84
CA ASP A 98 22.08 -34.82 51.27
C ASP A 98 21.74 -35.94 50.27
N LEU A 99 20.50 -36.43 50.31
CA LEU A 99 19.97 -37.48 49.43
C LEU A 99 18.70 -36.95 48.73
N CYS A 100 18.44 -37.42 47.51
CA CYS A 100 17.18 -37.16 46.83
C CYS A 100 16.00 -37.65 47.70
N PRO A 101 14.98 -36.81 47.98
CA PRO A 101 13.82 -37.21 48.79
C PRO A 101 13.01 -38.38 48.22
N ILE A 102 13.12 -38.64 46.91
CA ILE A 102 12.34 -39.68 46.20
C ILE A 102 13.17 -40.95 46.03
N CYS A 103 14.32 -40.86 45.36
CA CYS A 103 15.12 -42.04 44.98
C CYS A 103 16.34 -42.29 45.88
N ARG A 104 16.60 -41.42 46.85
CA ARG A 104 17.74 -41.49 47.80
C ARG A 104 19.14 -41.48 47.17
N THR A 105 19.27 -41.12 45.89
CA THR A 105 20.57 -40.87 45.25
C THR A 105 21.29 -39.72 45.95
N PRO A 106 22.61 -39.84 46.26
CA PRO A 106 23.35 -38.78 46.92
C PRO A 106 23.44 -37.52 46.07
N LEU A 107 23.23 -36.36 46.71
CA LEU A 107 23.36 -35.04 46.09
C LEU A 107 24.82 -34.58 46.24
N ILE A 108 25.53 -34.42 45.14
CA ILE A 108 26.93 -34.00 45.14
C ILE A 108 26.98 -32.49 45.44
N LYS A 109 27.57 -32.11 46.59
CA LYS A 109 27.62 -30.72 47.07
C LYS A 109 28.95 -29.97 46.79
N SER A 110 29.93 -30.60 46.14
CA SER A 110 31.27 -30.00 45.94
C SER A 110 31.87 -30.24 44.55
N GLY A 111 32.25 -29.15 43.87
CA GLY A 111 33.02 -29.09 42.61
C GLY A 111 32.23 -29.37 41.32
N ASN A 112 32.18 -28.40 40.39
CA ASN A 112 31.58 -28.35 39.02
C ASN A 112 30.21 -29.03 38.72
N GLY A 113 29.69 -29.92 39.55
CA GLY A 113 28.33 -30.45 39.53
C GLY A 113 27.47 -29.81 40.61
N ARG A 114 27.39 -28.47 40.62
CA ARG A 114 26.48 -27.74 41.52
C ARG A 114 25.04 -28.14 41.22
N LEU A 115 24.19 -28.10 42.25
CA LEU A 115 22.74 -28.04 42.06
C LEU A 115 22.45 -26.91 41.08
N ARG A 116 21.92 -27.26 39.93
CA ARG A 116 21.64 -26.29 38.88
C ARG A 116 20.40 -25.51 39.27
N LEU A 117 20.45 -24.19 39.11
CA LEU A 117 19.25 -23.38 39.27
C LEU A 117 18.26 -23.77 38.18
N ARG A 118 16.96 -23.63 38.46
CA ARG A 118 15.97 -23.72 37.38
C ARG A 118 16.21 -22.60 36.38
N LEU A 119 15.88 -22.82 35.11
CA LEU A 119 16.19 -21.88 34.04
C LEU A 119 15.62 -20.47 34.30
N PHE A 120 14.46 -20.40 34.95
CA PHE A 120 13.86 -19.12 35.35
C PHE A 120 14.71 -18.37 36.37
N ASP A 121 15.21 -19.07 37.39
CA ASP A 121 16.05 -18.50 38.44
C ASP A 121 17.48 -18.21 37.91
N GLU A 122 18.01 -19.03 37.00
CA GLU A 122 19.26 -18.75 36.26
C GLU A 122 19.15 -17.44 35.48
N CYS A 123 18.03 -17.22 34.79
CA CYS A 123 17.75 -15.98 34.06
C CYS A 123 17.61 -14.76 34.99
N ILE A 124 17.08 -14.93 36.21
CA ILE A 124 17.01 -13.85 37.22
C ILE A 124 18.41 -13.50 37.73
N ASP A 125 19.21 -14.52 38.09
CA ASP A 125 20.57 -14.33 38.60
C ASP A 125 21.50 -13.71 37.54
N ALA A 126 21.30 -14.07 36.27
CA ALA A 126 21.99 -13.47 35.13
C ALA A 126 21.52 -12.03 34.82
N GLY A 127 20.43 -11.56 35.45
CA GLY A 127 19.84 -10.25 35.18
C GLY A 127 19.10 -10.14 33.85
N LEU A 128 18.79 -11.28 33.21
CA LEU A 128 17.95 -11.34 31.99
C LEU A 128 16.47 -11.13 32.31
N ILE A 129 16.03 -11.55 33.51
CA ILE A 129 14.66 -11.33 34.01
C ILE A 129 14.73 -10.38 35.21
N SER A 130 13.88 -9.36 35.22
CA SER A 130 13.82 -8.40 36.33
C SER A 130 13.30 -9.05 37.62
N ARG A 131 14.02 -8.84 38.71
CA ARG A 131 13.66 -9.35 40.06
C ARG A 131 12.29 -8.88 40.58
N ARG A 132 11.76 -7.76 40.07
CA ARG A 132 10.38 -7.29 40.39
C ARG A 132 9.29 -8.21 39.83
N CYS A 133 9.61 -9.05 38.86
CA CYS A 133 8.69 -10.10 38.42
C CYS A 133 8.53 -11.15 39.53
N ASP A 134 9.60 -11.49 40.26
CA ASP A 134 9.59 -12.49 41.33
C ASP A 134 8.81 -12.03 42.59
N GLU A 135 8.89 -10.75 42.94
CA GLU A 135 8.18 -10.18 44.11
C GLU A 135 6.65 -10.20 43.97
N ARG A 136 6.12 -10.06 42.74
CA ARG A 136 4.66 -10.11 42.47
C ARG A 136 4.04 -11.48 42.71
N PHE A 137 4.85 -12.53 42.84
CA PHE A 137 4.39 -13.90 43.08
C PHE A 137 4.42 -14.30 44.57
N GLN A 138 4.77 -13.40 45.47
CA GLN A 138 4.91 -13.71 46.90
C GLN A 138 3.62 -13.53 47.72
N ASP A 139 2.61 -12.85 47.19
CA ASP A 139 1.31 -12.66 47.87
C ASP A 139 0.48 -13.95 47.76
N LYS A 140 0.61 -14.76 48.81
CA LYS A 140 -0.20 -15.96 49.06
C LYS A 140 -1.64 -15.53 49.35
N GLU A 141 -2.56 -15.61 48.39
CA GLU A 141 -3.97 -15.94 48.73
C GLU A 141 -4.93 -16.29 47.56
N ASP A 142 -4.61 -16.07 46.28
CA ASP A 142 -5.56 -16.38 45.18
C ASP A 142 -5.05 -17.42 44.17
N ARG A 143 -5.81 -18.52 43.99
CA ARG A 143 -5.53 -19.55 42.96
C ARG A 143 -5.60 -19.01 41.53
N ASP A 144 -6.39 -17.97 41.28
CA ASP A 144 -6.51 -17.33 39.97
C ASP A 144 -5.26 -16.48 39.62
N ASN A 145 -4.56 -15.95 40.64
CA ASN A 145 -3.28 -15.26 40.47
C ASN A 145 -2.14 -16.24 40.10
N GLN A 146 -2.28 -17.51 40.46
CA GLN A 146 -1.28 -18.55 40.18
C GLN A 146 -1.30 -19.02 38.71
N LEU A 147 -2.49 -19.22 38.12
CA LEU A 147 -2.64 -19.48 36.67
C LEU A 147 -2.02 -18.37 35.82
N THR A 148 -2.14 -17.13 36.29
CA THR A 148 -1.56 -15.96 35.62
C THR A 148 -0.03 -15.91 35.78
N ALA A 149 0.51 -16.48 36.86
CA ALA A 149 1.93 -16.45 37.17
C ALA A 149 2.77 -17.40 36.29
N ASP A 150 2.30 -18.61 36.04
CA ASP A 150 2.97 -19.58 35.16
C ASP A 150 3.05 -19.05 33.72
N VAL A 151 1.95 -18.47 33.22
CA VAL A 151 1.90 -17.80 31.91
C VAL A 151 2.86 -16.60 31.88
N GLN A 152 2.96 -15.82 32.96
CA GLN A 152 3.92 -14.71 33.04
C GLN A 152 5.39 -15.16 33.04
N ARG A 153 5.70 -16.32 33.62
CA ARG A 153 7.06 -16.91 33.55
C ARG A 153 7.38 -17.33 32.12
N LEU A 154 6.44 -17.98 31.43
CA LEU A 154 6.60 -18.33 30.01
C LEU A 154 6.79 -17.07 29.14
N TYR A 155 6.00 -16.02 29.35
CA TYR A 155 6.18 -14.73 28.66
C TYR A 155 7.54 -14.12 28.95
N SER A 156 8.10 -14.30 30.14
CA SER A 156 9.44 -13.80 30.46
C SER A 156 10.52 -14.55 29.68
N PHE A 157 10.37 -15.86 29.45
CA PHE A 157 11.26 -16.60 28.55
C PHE A 157 11.15 -16.13 27.11
N PHE A 158 9.92 -15.90 26.62
CA PHE A 158 9.72 -15.35 25.28
C PHE A 158 10.27 -13.93 25.14
N ASP A 159 10.12 -13.08 26.15
CA ASP A 159 10.73 -11.75 26.20
C ASP A 159 12.26 -11.86 26.13
N VAL A 160 12.89 -12.72 26.95
CA VAL A 160 14.34 -12.97 26.90
C VAL A 160 14.78 -13.48 25.53
N ALA A 161 14.05 -14.42 24.94
CA ALA A 161 14.35 -14.93 23.60
C ALA A 161 14.27 -13.82 22.53
N LEU A 162 13.23 -12.98 22.59
CA LEU A 162 13.03 -11.85 21.70
C LEU A 162 14.13 -10.78 21.86
N GLU A 163 14.57 -10.49 23.08
CA GLU A 163 15.62 -9.50 23.34
C GLU A 163 17.01 -9.95 22.87
N ASN A 164 17.22 -11.27 22.74
CA ASN A 164 18.50 -11.89 22.40
C ASN A 164 18.52 -12.54 21.01
N ASN A 165 17.55 -12.25 20.14
CA ASN A 165 17.42 -12.80 18.79
C ASN A 165 17.31 -14.34 18.73
N LEU A 166 16.76 -14.98 19.77
CA LEU A 166 16.51 -16.43 19.84
C LEU A 166 15.04 -16.77 19.47
N VAL A 167 14.49 -16.05 18.48
CA VAL A 167 13.05 -16.10 18.14
C VAL A 167 12.65 -17.44 17.54
N SER A 168 13.60 -18.17 16.94
CA SER A 168 13.42 -19.54 16.49
C SER A 168 12.93 -20.46 17.61
N LEU A 169 13.33 -20.21 18.87
CA LEU A 169 12.81 -20.95 20.03
C LEU A 169 11.29 -20.83 20.15
N VAL A 170 10.76 -19.61 19.99
CA VAL A 170 9.32 -19.34 20.09
C VAL A 170 8.59 -19.93 18.88
N CYS A 171 9.17 -19.81 17.69
CA CYS A 171 8.62 -20.45 16.49
C CYS A 171 8.54 -21.98 16.64
N HIS A 172 9.59 -22.62 17.13
CA HIS A 172 9.58 -24.07 17.36
C HIS A 172 8.64 -24.46 18.50
N TYR A 173 8.51 -23.64 19.55
CA TYR A 173 7.51 -23.87 20.60
C TYR A 173 6.09 -23.92 20.01
N VAL A 174 5.78 -23.02 19.06
CA VAL A 174 4.49 -23.05 18.36
C VAL A 174 4.32 -24.36 17.57
N THR A 175 5.31 -24.77 16.78
CA THR A 175 5.18 -25.95 15.91
C THR A 175 5.22 -27.28 16.66
N ASP A 176 6.06 -27.38 17.69
CA ASP A 176 6.41 -28.66 18.31
C ASP A 176 5.65 -28.89 19.62
N VAL A 177 5.15 -27.83 20.27
CA VAL A 177 4.44 -27.92 21.54
C VAL A 177 2.96 -27.52 21.37
N CYS A 178 2.67 -26.36 20.76
CA CYS A 178 1.29 -25.92 20.61
C CYS A 178 0.49 -26.70 19.56
N MET A 179 1.16 -27.22 18.53
CA MET A 179 0.53 -27.96 17.43
C MET A 179 0.65 -29.48 17.58
N ASP A 180 1.16 -29.98 18.70
CA ASP A 180 1.20 -31.41 18.97
C ASP A 180 -0.18 -31.94 19.37
N GLU A 181 -0.86 -32.61 18.43
CA GLU A 181 -2.17 -33.23 18.66
C GLU A 181 -2.15 -34.32 19.75
N THR A 182 -0.96 -34.83 20.11
CA THR A 182 -0.78 -35.86 21.14
C THR A 182 -0.59 -35.29 22.55
N ALA A 183 -0.30 -33.99 22.67
CA ALA A 183 -0.05 -33.30 23.93
C ALA A 183 -1.36 -32.85 24.60
N VAL A 184 -2.12 -33.80 25.17
CA VAL A 184 -3.34 -33.49 25.94
C VAL A 184 -3.09 -33.67 27.44
N SER A 185 -3.27 -32.61 28.22
CA SER A 185 -3.14 -32.65 29.68
C SER A 185 -4.48 -32.44 30.39
N SER A 186 -4.72 -33.22 31.45
CA SER A 186 -5.87 -33.03 32.34
C SER A 186 -5.68 -31.88 33.33
N ASP A 187 -4.47 -31.33 33.44
CA ASP A 187 -4.15 -30.17 34.28
C ASP A 187 -4.44 -28.88 33.50
N VAL A 188 -5.35 -28.05 34.03
CA VAL A 188 -5.82 -26.81 33.38
C VAL A 188 -4.66 -25.85 33.08
N VAL A 189 -3.66 -25.77 33.97
CA VAL A 189 -2.47 -24.93 33.76
C VAL A 189 -1.66 -25.43 32.56
N THR A 190 -1.42 -26.74 32.52
CA THR A 190 -0.62 -27.36 31.47
C THR A 190 -1.35 -27.28 30.13
N ALA A 191 -2.66 -27.53 30.10
CA ALA A 191 -3.48 -27.35 28.91
C ALA A 191 -3.45 -25.91 28.40
N LEU A 192 -3.43 -24.91 29.29
CA LEU A 192 -3.31 -23.50 28.91
C LEU A 192 -1.93 -23.19 28.31
N LEU A 193 -0.83 -23.66 28.91
CA LEU A 193 0.53 -23.39 28.40
C LEU A 193 0.80 -24.06 27.04
N LEU A 194 0.13 -25.16 26.76
CA LEU A 194 0.16 -25.84 25.46
C LEU A 194 -0.73 -25.13 24.41
N ASP A 195 -1.63 -24.23 24.82
CA ASP A 195 -2.54 -23.54 23.90
C ASP A 195 -1.83 -22.43 23.11
N GLU A 196 -2.03 -22.43 21.79
CA GLU A 196 -1.56 -21.39 20.86
C GLU A 196 -1.99 -19.95 21.26
N LYS A 197 -3.11 -19.83 21.98
CA LYS A 197 -3.63 -18.57 22.49
C LYS A 197 -2.64 -17.86 23.40
N VAL A 198 -1.83 -18.60 24.18
CA VAL A 198 -0.81 -18.03 25.05
C VAL A 198 0.25 -17.29 24.25
N VAL A 199 0.69 -17.86 23.12
CA VAL A 199 1.64 -17.19 22.22
C VAL A 199 1.00 -15.97 21.56
N LYS A 200 -0.25 -16.08 21.08
CA LYS A 200 -1.00 -14.94 20.51
C LYS A 200 -1.15 -13.78 21.50
N ASP A 201 -1.51 -14.07 22.75
CA ASP A 201 -1.70 -13.05 23.79
C ASP A 201 -0.36 -12.43 24.23
N TRP A 202 0.72 -13.20 24.23
CA TRP A 202 2.09 -12.67 24.39
C TRP A 202 2.42 -11.67 23.28
N VAL A 203 2.26 -12.04 22.01
CA VAL A 203 2.54 -11.15 20.87
C VAL A 203 1.71 -9.86 20.97
N LYS A 204 0.41 -9.95 21.29
CA LYS A 204 -0.48 -8.79 21.49
C LYS A 204 0.04 -7.87 22.60
N ARG A 205 0.41 -8.43 23.76
CA ARG A 205 0.95 -7.68 24.90
C ARG A 205 2.26 -6.99 24.53
N THR A 206 3.19 -7.73 23.92
CA THR A 206 4.52 -7.24 23.56
C THR A 206 4.44 -6.14 22.51
N PHE A 207 3.60 -6.32 21.49
CA PHE A 207 3.31 -5.30 20.50
C PHE A 207 2.71 -4.03 21.15
N LYS A 208 1.70 -4.17 22.01
CA LYS A 208 1.09 -3.03 22.71
C LYS A 208 2.10 -2.23 23.54
N ASN A 209 2.98 -2.91 24.26
CA ASN A 209 4.04 -2.25 25.03
C ASN A 209 5.00 -1.48 24.12
N MET A 210 5.44 -2.10 23.01
CA MET A 210 6.30 -1.43 22.03
C MET A 210 5.60 -0.24 21.37
N ALA A 211 4.34 -0.39 20.98
CA ALA A 211 3.51 0.67 20.42
C ALA A 211 3.42 1.90 21.34
N THR A 212 3.21 1.69 22.65
CA THR A 212 3.18 2.79 23.62
C THR A 212 4.52 3.51 23.78
N GLU A 213 5.64 2.78 23.68
CA GLU A 213 6.97 3.38 23.79
C GLU A 213 7.39 4.08 22.49
N LEU A 214 7.07 3.49 21.33
CA LEU A 214 7.23 4.11 20.01
C LEU A 214 6.44 5.42 19.93
N GLN A 215 5.19 5.42 20.40
CA GLN A 215 4.38 6.63 20.51
C GLN A 215 5.08 7.73 21.31
N ARG A 216 5.63 7.40 22.49
CA ARG A 216 6.36 8.37 23.32
C ARG A 216 7.55 8.95 22.59
N ILE A 217 8.35 8.11 21.92
CA ILE A 217 9.52 8.56 21.15
C ILE A 217 9.09 9.45 19.99
N TYR A 218 7.99 9.12 19.32
CA TYR A 218 7.52 9.85 18.15
C TYR A 218 7.02 11.28 18.44
N TYR A 219 6.53 11.51 19.67
CA TYR A 219 6.15 12.84 20.14
C TYR A 219 7.34 13.74 20.53
N LEU A 220 8.55 13.21 20.63
CA LEU A 220 9.76 13.97 20.93
C LEU A 220 10.21 14.86 19.76
N GLU A 221 11.17 15.75 20.04
CA GLU A 221 11.85 16.56 19.01
C GLU A 221 12.91 15.74 18.24
N ILE A 222 13.32 16.22 17.07
CA ILE A 222 14.20 15.49 16.12
C ILE A 222 15.51 15.06 16.77
N GLU A 223 16.15 15.94 17.53
CA GLU A 223 17.41 15.63 18.23
C GLU A 223 17.23 14.57 19.33
N GLU A 224 16.11 14.58 20.02
CA GLU A 224 15.79 13.57 21.04
C GLU A 224 15.48 12.21 20.41
N MET A 225 14.77 12.19 19.28
CA MET A 225 14.56 10.96 18.49
C MET A 225 15.89 10.39 17.98
N LYS A 226 16.82 11.25 17.55
CA LYS A 226 18.18 10.84 17.13
C LYS A 226 18.94 10.16 18.26
N ASN A 227 18.85 10.69 19.48
CA ASN A 227 19.46 10.07 20.67
C ASN A 227 18.83 8.70 21.02
N ARG A 228 17.61 8.42 20.54
CA ARG A 228 16.90 7.15 20.69
C ARG A 228 17.00 6.22 19.48
N LEU A 229 17.80 6.56 18.46
CA LEU A 229 17.92 5.77 17.22
C LEU A 229 18.31 4.30 17.48
N GLY A 230 19.21 4.05 18.43
CA GLY A 230 19.61 2.69 18.80
C GLY A 230 18.44 1.86 19.38
N LEU A 231 17.49 2.50 20.06
CA LEU A 231 16.28 1.85 20.57
C LEU A 231 15.27 1.59 19.44
N LEU A 232 15.11 2.53 18.50
CA LEU A 232 14.25 2.35 17.33
C LEU A 232 14.72 1.18 16.45
N LEU A 233 16.04 1.04 16.25
CA LEU A 233 16.61 -0.11 15.53
C LEU A 233 16.32 -1.43 16.25
N LYS A 234 16.41 -1.47 17.58
CA LYS A 234 16.00 -2.65 18.37
C LYS A 234 14.52 -2.97 18.18
N PHE A 235 13.64 -1.96 18.18
CA PHE A 235 12.21 -2.18 17.92
C PHE A 235 11.93 -2.72 16.52
N SER A 236 12.65 -2.27 15.49
CA SER A 236 12.52 -2.82 14.12
C SER A 236 12.85 -4.31 14.05
N VAL A 237 13.94 -4.75 14.71
CA VAL A 237 14.30 -6.17 14.81
C VAL A 237 13.24 -6.97 15.58
N ARG A 238 12.75 -6.42 16.70
CA ARG A 238 11.69 -7.07 17.52
C ARG A 238 10.37 -7.21 16.74
N LEU A 239 9.95 -6.19 15.99
CA LEU A 239 8.73 -6.26 15.17
C LEU A 239 8.87 -7.29 14.05
N THR A 240 10.05 -7.38 13.42
CA THR A 240 10.33 -8.44 12.44
C THR A 240 10.21 -9.83 13.07
N SER A 241 10.76 -9.98 14.26
CA SER A 241 10.70 -11.22 15.02
C SER A 241 9.27 -11.64 15.38
N LEU A 242 8.44 -10.69 15.85
CA LEU A 242 7.03 -10.97 16.15
C LEU A 242 6.23 -11.34 14.89
N SER A 243 6.52 -10.68 13.77
CA SER A 243 5.90 -10.99 12.48
C SER A 243 6.22 -12.42 12.03
N SER A 244 7.47 -12.88 12.21
CA SER A 244 7.85 -14.28 11.92
C SER A 244 7.12 -15.29 12.82
N VAL A 245 6.93 -15.00 14.11
CA VAL A 245 6.16 -15.87 15.02
C VAL A 245 4.70 -15.96 14.59
N LEU A 246 4.10 -14.85 14.18
CA LEU A 246 2.72 -14.82 13.68
C LEU A 246 2.55 -15.53 12.35
N GLU A 247 3.52 -15.44 11.42
CA GLU A 247 3.49 -16.22 10.18
C GLU A 247 3.47 -17.73 10.44
N VAL A 248 4.27 -18.20 11.41
CA VAL A 248 4.27 -19.61 11.84
C VAL A 248 2.92 -19.99 12.43
N LEU A 249 2.37 -19.15 13.32
CA LEU A 249 1.02 -19.33 13.87
C LEU A 249 -0.03 -19.37 12.75
N GLU A 250 -0.06 -18.43 11.81
CA GLU A 250 -1.02 -18.43 10.70
C GLU A 250 -0.90 -19.68 9.82
N SER A 251 0.34 -20.13 9.53
CA SER A 251 0.59 -21.32 8.71
C SER A 251 0.08 -22.61 9.33
N SER A 252 -0.07 -22.64 10.66
CA SER A 252 -0.54 -23.79 11.42
C SER A 252 -2.07 -23.97 11.37
N PHE A 253 -2.83 -22.90 11.06
CA PHE A 253 -4.29 -22.93 11.01
C PHE A 253 -4.90 -23.43 9.69
N LYS A 254 -4.09 -23.99 8.77
CA LYS A 254 -4.54 -24.44 7.43
C LYS A 254 -5.83 -25.28 7.49
N GLY A 255 -6.96 -24.65 7.16
CA GLY A 255 -8.27 -25.30 7.00
C GLY A 255 -9.37 -24.95 8.00
N ARG A 256 -9.10 -24.20 9.08
CA ARG A 256 -10.15 -23.79 10.05
C ARG A 256 -10.55 -22.31 9.85
N LEU A 257 -11.60 -22.05 9.07
CA LEU A 257 -12.21 -20.71 8.95
C LEU A 257 -12.85 -20.30 10.29
N SER A 258 -12.07 -19.61 11.14
CA SER A 258 -12.49 -19.16 12.47
C SER A 258 -12.27 -17.65 12.63
N ALA A 259 -13.10 -16.99 13.45
CA ALA A 259 -12.91 -15.60 13.87
C ALA A 259 -11.50 -15.34 14.47
N GLN A 260 -10.85 -16.38 15.00
CA GLN A 260 -9.49 -16.33 15.52
C GLN A 260 -8.43 -16.00 14.45
N LEU A 261 -8.65 -16.40 13.19
CA LEU A 261 -7.78 -16.07 12.06
C LEU A 261 -7.89 -14.59 11.67
N HIS A 262 -9.09 -14.03 11.71
CA HIS A 262 -9.29 -12.60 11.41
C HIS A 262 -8.55 -11.71 12.42
N ASP A 263 -8.64 -12.04 13.71
CA ASP A 263 -7.87 -11.39 14.76
C ASP A 263 -6.35 -11.49 14.58
N LEU A 264 -5.86 -12.63 14.06
CA LEU A 264 -4.43 -12.86 13.82
C LEU A 264 -3.95 -12.03 12.63
N HIS A 265 -4.68 -12.06 11.52
CA HIS A 265 -4.39 -11.23 10.35
C HIS A 265 -4.42 -9.74 10.68
N HIS A 266 -5.37 -9.29 11.53
CA HIS A 266 -5.41 -7.91 11.99
C HIS A 266 -4.15 -7.52 12.82
N LEU A 267 -3.71 -8.41 13.70
CA LEU A 267 -2.50 -8.20 14.50
C LEU A 267 -1.24 -8.20 13.62
N GLN A 268 -1.14 -9.13 12.67
CA GLN A 268 -0.05 -9.21 11.71
C GLN A 268 0.03 -7.93 10.86
N GLU A 269 -1.11 -7.50 10.31
CA GLU A 269 -1.24 -6.25 9.56
C GLU A 269 -0.78 -5.04 10.39
N SER A 270 -1.12 -5.00 11.68
CA SER A 270 -0.73 -3.93 12.59
C SER A 270 0.77 -3.89 12.88
N ILE A 271 1.38 -5.06 13.07
CA ILE A 271 2.82 -5.20 13.28
C ILE A 271 3.59 -4.81 12.01
N LEU A 272 3.14 -5.29 10.84
CA LEU A 272 3.78 -4.98 9.56
C LEU A 272 3.71 -3.49 9.22
N LYS A 273 2.55 -2.84 9.40
CA LYS A 273 2.41 -1.38 9.25
C LYS A 273 3.34 -0.61 10.17
N THR A 274 3.36 -0.98 11.44
CA THR A 274 4.23 -0.32 12.44
C THR A 274 5.70 -0.51 12.10
N LYS A 275 6.09 -1.70 11.61
CA LYS A 275 7.45 -1.99 11.15
C LYS A 275 7.82 -1.10 9.95
N GLN A 276 6.98 -1.09 8.91
CA GLN A 276 7.22 -0.28 7.71
C GLN A 276 7.33 1.22 8.03
N HIS A 277 6.41 1.74 8.85
CA HIS A 277 6.44 3.12 9.33
C HIS A 277 7.73 3.42 10.11
N LEU A 278 8.15 2.51 10.99
CA LEU A 278 9.35 2.66 11.79
C LEU A 278 10.63 2.65 10.94
N GLU A 279 10.74 1.78 9.95
CA GLU A 279 11.91 1.70 9.06
C GLU A 279 12.10 3.00 8.26
N ILE A 280 11.00 3.54 7.71
CA ILE A 280 11.02 4.81 6.99
C ILE A 280 11.29 5.97 7.95
N THR A 281 10.73 5.94 9.16
CA THR A 281 10.99 6.95 10.21
C THR A 281 12.46 6.94 10.64
N ILE A 282 13.08 5.76 10.79
CA ILE A 282 14.51 5.61 11.09
C ILE A 282 15.36 6.26 9.99
N TRP A 283 15.01 6.03 8.73
CA TRP A 283 15.66 6.69 7.59
C TRP A 283 15.48 8.21 7.65
N CYS A 284 14.27 8.71 7.91
CA CYS A 284 14.01 10.14 8.06
C CYS A 284 14.81 10.79 9.20
N ILE A 285 14.96 10.13 10.36
CA ILE A 285 15.74 10.65 11.49
C ILE A 285 17.21 10.78 11.12
N ARG A 286 17.77 9.77 10.41
CA ARG A 286 19.17 9.80 9.94
C ARG A 286 19.44 11.00 9.03
N HIS A 287 18.48 11.35 8.19
CA HIS A 287 18.53 12.50 7.27
C HIS A 287 17.90 13.79 7.82
N HIS A 288 17.69 13.88 9.13
CA HIS A 288 17.15 15.06 9.82
C HIS A 288 15.85 15.59 9.19
N PHE A 289 14.97 14.67 8.78
CA PHE A 289 13.70 14.95 8.09
C PHE A 289 13.81 15.89 6.88
N LEU A 290 15.01 15.98 6.28
CA LEU A 290 15.33 16.88 5.18
C LEU A 290 15.09 18.36 5.53
N GLU A 291 15.26 18.77 6.80
CA GLU A 291 15.15 20.18 7.21
C GLU A 291 16.21 21.07 6.56
N GLN A 292 17.38 20.51 6.29
CA GLN A 292 18.51 21.22 5.67
C GLN A 292 18.41 21.28 4.14
N VAL A 293 17.51 20.47 3.54
CA VAL A 293 17.38 20.35 2.08
C VAL A 293 16.24 21.25 1.61
N ARG A 294 16.60 22.25 0.82
CA ARG A 294 15.63 23.23 0.32
C ARG A 294 14.68 22.58 -0.68
N SER A 295 13.39 22.75 -0.45
CA SER A 295 12.36 22.39 -1.42
C SER A 295 12.41 23.34 -2.63
N ARG A 296 11.94 22.88 -3.80
CA ARG A 296 11.63 23.78 -4.92
C ARG A 296 10.43 24.69 -4.62
N HIS A 297 9.54 24.26 -3.72
CA HIS A 297 8.37 25.03 -3.29
C HIS A 297 8.71 25.91 -2.09
N ALA A 298 8.19 27.14 -2.08
CA ALA A 298 8.45 28.10 -1.01
C ALA A 298 7.73 27.72 0.30
N ASP A 299 6.49 27.26 0.20
CA ASP A 299 5.65 26.81 1.30
C ASP A 299 4.66 25.74 0.82
N PHE A 300 3.93 25.15 1.76
CA PHE A 300 2.93 24.12 1.45
C PHE A 300 1.79 24.64 0.56
N THR A 301 1.38 25.90 0.74
CA THR A 301 0.35 26.53 -0.08
C THR A 301 0.79 26.66 -1.54
N SER A 302 2.03 27.10 -1.77
CA SER A 302 2.64 27.14 -3.10
C SER A 302 2.67 25.76 -3.73
N TRP A 303 3.10 24.72 -3.00
CA TRP A 303 3.09 23.35 -3.53
C TRP A 303 1.68 22.89 -3.93
N ARG A 304 0.69 23.10 -3.06
CA ARG A 304 -0.71 22.76 -3.35
C ARG A 304 -1.23 23.48 -4.60
N ASN A 305 -0.89 24.76 -4.77
CA ASN A 305 -1.27 25.51 -5.96
C ASN A 305 -0.60 24.95 -7.22
N HIS A 306 0.69 24.60 -7.18
CA HIS A 306 1.38 23.95 -8.32
C HIS A 306 0.72 22.62 -8.70
N VAL A 307 0.34 21.79 -7.72
CA VAL A 307 -0.37 20.52 -7.99
C VAL A 307 -1.74 20.79 -8.63
N ARG A 308 -2.48 21.79 -8.14
CA ARG A 308 -3.75 22.21 -8.76
C ARG A 308 -3.56 22.68 -10.19
N GLU A 309 -2.52 23.46 -10.46
CA GLU A 309 -2.17 23.92 -11.81
C GLU A 309 -1.87 22.75 -12.73
N ARG A 310 -1.05 21.77 -12.31
CA ARG A 310 -0.77 20.54 -13.06
C ARG A 310 -2.04 19.75 -13.37
N LYS A 311 -2.93 19.58 -12.39
CA LYS A 311 -4.23 18.91 -12.57
C LYS A 311 -5.11 19.68 -13.56
N SER A 312 -5.21 21.00 -13.42
CA SER A 312 -5.99 21.83 -14.35
C SER A 312 -5.43 21.77 -15.78
N ALA A 313 -4.11 21.77 -15.94
CA ALA A 313 -3.46 21.62 -17.23
C ALA A 313 -3.71 20.24 -17.83
N SER A 314 -3.71 19.17 -17.01
CA SER A 314 -4.07 17.80 -17.41
C SER A 314 -5.50 17.72 -17.93
N ILE A 315 -6.46 18.32 -17.21
CA ILE A 315 -7.87 18.35 -17.63
C ILE A 315 -8.06 19.13 -18.95
N VAL A 316 -7.40 20.28 -19.10
CA VAL A 316 -7.51 21.12 -20.32
C VAL A 316 -6.96 20.41 -21.55
N ARG A 317 -5.87 19.63 -21.40
CA ARG A 317 -5.22 18.92 -22.52
C ARG A 317 -5.79 17.52 -22.78
N ALA A 318 -6.64 17.02 -21.90
CA ALA A 318 -7.14 15.66 -21.94
C ALA A 318 -7.89 15.37 -23.24
N TRP A 319 -7.65 14.18 -23.79
CA TRP A 319 -8.47 13.70 -24.89
C TRP A 319 -9.79 13.11 -24.35
N PRO A 320 -10.91 13.25 -25.08
CA PRO A 320 -12.19 12.69 -24.65
C PRO A 320 -12.09 11.18 -24.38
N PRO A 321 -12.82 10.65 -23.39
CA PRO A 321 -12.90 9.21 -23.18
C PRO A 321 -13.48 8.51 -24.43
N PRO A 322 -13.10 7.25 -24.71
CA PRO A 322 -13.71 6.45 -25.79
C PRO A 322 -15.24 6.30 -25.68
N ASP A 323 -15.80 6.60 -24.51
CA ASP A 323 -17.19 6.35 -24.11
C ASP A 323 -18.11 7.54 -24.40
N VAL A 324 -17.54 8.70 -24.71
CA VAL A 324 -18.27 9.94 -25.01
C VAL A 324 -18.33 10.12 -26.52
N LEU A 325 -18.90 9.13 -27.21
CA LEU A 325 -19.29 9.28 -28.62
C LEU A 325 -20.71 9.83 -28.77
N ASP A 326 -21.45 10.00 -27.65
CA ASP A 326 -22.68 10.77 -27.60
C ASP A 326 -22.41 12.17 -27.04
N LEU A 327 -22.44 13.18 -27.92
CA LEU A 327 -22.31 14.62 -27.63
C LEU A 327 -23.42 15.21 -26.71
N SER A 328 -24.19 14.39 -25.99
CA SER A 328 -25.43 14.85 -25.32
C SER A 328 -25.62 14.44 -23.86
N THR A 329 -24.68 13.73 -23.22
CA THR A 329 -24.87 13.36 -21.80
C THR A 329 -23.66 13.69 -20.93
N ASN A 330 -23.87 14.65 -20.02
CA ASN A 330 -23.04 14.86 -18.84
C ASN A 330 -23.14 13.62 -17.93
N SER A 331 -22.44 12.55 -18.29
CA SER A 331 -22.05 11.53 -17.33
C SER A 331 -20.69 11.95 -16.77
N THR A 332 -20.50 11.79 -15.47
CA THR A 332 -19.21 11.92 -14.77
C THR A 332 -18.20 10.95 -15.37
N GLY A 333 -17.63 11.31 -16.52
CA GLY A 333 -16.56 10.60 -17.19
C GLY A 333 -15.29 10.71 -16.37
N GLN A 334 -14.44 9.68 -16.45
CA GLN A 334 -13.11 9.67 -15.85
C GLN A 334 -12.40 11.00 -16.13
N GLU A 335 -12.33 11.84 -15.11
CA GLU A 335 -11.63 13.12 -15.17
C GLU A 335 -10.14 12.84 -15.34
N ALA A 336 -9.47 13.59 -16.21
CA ALA A 336 -8.05 13.42 -16.49
C ALA A 336 -7.24 13.42 -15.20
N SER A 337 -6.64 12.29 -14.85
CA SER A 337 -5.93 12.09 -13.58
C SER A 337 -4.42 12.23 -13.74
N LEU A 338 -3.75 12.64 -12.68
CA LEU A 338 -2.29 12.59 -12.58
C LEU A 338 -1.82 11.17 -12.20
N PHE A 339 -0.55 10.83 -12.47
CA PHE A 339 0.00 9.53 -12.05
C PHE A 339 -0.05 9.37 -10.53
N ILE A 340 0.25 10.44 -9.78
CA ILE A 340 0.17 10.43 -8.32
C ILE A 340 -1.25 10.21 -7.78
N GLU A 341 -2.28 10.69 -8.51
CA GLU A 341 -3.68 10.48 -8.13
C GLU A 341 -4.08 9.01 -8.30
N ASP A 342 -3.77 8.42 -9.46
CA ASP A 342 -4.02 6.99 -9.71
C ASP A 342 -3.28 6.10 -8.71
N ALA A 343 -2.02 6.45 -8.39
CA ALA A 343 -1.22 5.71 -7.44
C ALA A 343 -1.82 5.75 -6.02
N LEU A 344 -2.37 6.90 -5.60
CA LEU A 344 -3.02 7.05 -4.29
C LEU A 344 -4.42 6.43 -4.24
N GLU A 345 -5.16 6.44 -5.34
CA GLU A 345 -6.44 5.75 -5.47
C GLU A 345 -6.26 4.24 -5.32
N ASN A 346 -5.25 3.66 -5.96
CA ASN A 346 -4.90 2.23 -5.85
C ASN A 346 -4.44 1.79 -4.45
N LEU A 347 -4.15 2.71 -3.53
CA LEU A 347 -3.77 2.39 -2.14
C LEU A 347 -4.99 2.23 -1.20
N ASP A 348 -6.22 2.41 -1.69
CA ASP A 348 -7.48 2.36 -0.92
C ASP A 348 -7.45 3.21 0.37
N ILE A 349 -6.72 4.32 0.35
CA ILE A 349 -6.61 5.24 1.50
C ILE A 349 -7.98 5.92 1.80
N TYR A 350 -8.92 5.84 0.86
CA TYR A 350 -10.22 6.52 0.90
C TYR A 350 -11.32 5.76 1.66
N GLU A 351 -11.30 4.43 1.76
CA GLU A 351 -12.45 3.66 2.29
C GLU A 351 -12.46 3.47 3.81
N LYS A 352 -11.33 3.65 4.52
CA LYS A 352 -11.24 3.38 5.97
C LYS A 352 -11.36 4.63 6.87
N ILE A 353 -12.27 5.54 6.56
CA ILE A 353 -12.55 6.73 7.41
C ILE A 353 -13.55 6.40 8.54
N GLY A 354 -14.22 5.24 8.49
CA GLY A 354 -15.29 4.86 9.42
C GLY A 354 -14.89 4.06 10.67
N GLU A 355 -13.72 3.43 10.69
CA GLU A 355 -13.21 2.69 11.86
C GLU A 355 -12.15 3.55 12.55
N GLU A 356 -12.25 3.71 13.88
CA GLU A 356 -11.23 4.38 14.68
C GLU A 356 -9.85 3.85 14.27
N SER A 357 -9.00 4.70 13.68
CA SER A 357 -7.70 4.27 13.19
C SER A 357 -6.91 3.71 14.37
N ASP A 358 -6.71 2.40 14.39
CA ASP A 358 -5.93 1.71 15.45
C ASP A 358 -4.53 2.31 15.62
N PHE A 359 -4.03 3.07 14.65
CA PHE A 359 -2.73 3.75 14.65
C PHE A 359 -2.78 5.23 15.01
N ALA A 360 -3.90 5.74 15.55
CA ALA A 360 -3.99 7.10 16.07
C ALA A 360 -2.87 7.41 17.08
N PHE A 361 -2.29 6.37 17.72
CA PHE A 361 -1.15 6.51 18.62
C PHE A 361 0.18 6.88 17.94
N LEU A 362 0.38 6.59 16.66
CA LEU A 362 1.58 7.01 15.90
C LEU A 362 1.34 8.25 15.03
N GLN A 363 0.13 8.80 15.01
CA GLN A 363 -0.17 10.04 14.29
C GLN A 363 0.00 11.24 15.21
N LYS A 364 0.85 12.21 14.81
CA LYS A 364 0.89 13.52 15.49
C LYS A 364 -0.32 14.35 15.00
N ASN A 365 -1.02 15.02 15.93
CA ASN A 365 -2.34 15.69 15.84
C ASN A 365 -2.66 16.62 14.62
N GLY A 366 -1.85 16.67 13.56
CA GLY A 366 -2.15 17.41 12.31
C GLY A 366 -2.79 16.59 11.19
N ALA A 367 -2.57 15.26 11.15
CA ALA A 367 -3.04 14.41 10.05
C ALA A 367 -4.58 14.23 10.01
N LEU A 368 -5.25 14.36 11.16
CA LEU A 368 -6.71 14.21 11.30
C LEU A 368 -7.49 15.47 10.87
N SER A 369 -6.90 16.67 10.96
CA SER A 369 -7.57 17.91 10.54
C SER A 369 -7.61 18.08 9.02
N PHE A 370 -6.64 17.50 8.31
CA PHE A 370 -6.58 17.49 6.84
C PHE A 370 -7.61 16.53 6.21
N LEU A 371 -7.93 15.45 6.92
CA LEU A 371 -8.92 14.43 6.54
C LEU A 371 -10.35 14.96 6.37
N GLN A 372 -10.72 16.01 7.12
CA GLN A 372 -12.09 16.52 7.16
C GLN A 372 -12.39 17.60 6.11
N SER A 373 -11.39 18.23 5.51
CA SER A 373 -11.64 19.29 4.52
C SER A 373 -11.72 18.71 3.11
N LYS A 374 -12.86 18.10 2.78
CA LYS A 374 -13.31 17.87 1.39
C LYS A 374 -13.71 19.19 0.71
N ILE A 375 -12.99 20.27 0.99
CA ILE A 375 -13.31 21.62 0.53
C ILE A 375 -12.34 21.96 -0.60
N GLY A 376 -12.82 21.83 -1.83
CA GLY A 376 -12.15 22.37 -3.02
C GLY A 376 -11.91 21.42 -4.19
N GLY A 377 -12.64 20.31 -4.31
CA GLY A 377 -12.67 19.51 -5.55
C GLY A 377 -11.37 18.76 -5.90
N ILE A 378 -10.37 18.75 -5.03
CA ILE A 378 -9.20 17.86 -5.15
C ILE A 378 -9.52 16.63 -4.31
N THR A 379 -9.90 15.54 -4.97
CA THR A 379 -9.87 14.19 -4.40
C THR A 379 -8.42 13.74 -4.30
N GLY A 380 -7.72 14.12 -3.22
CA GLY A 380 -6.30 13.79 -3.09
C GLY A 380 -5.70 14.09 -1.73
N TYR A 381 -5.00 13.11 -1.15
CA TYR A 381 -4.14 13.30 0.03
C TYR A 381 -2.82 14.06 -0.28
N TYR A 382 -2.63 14.48 -1.54
CA TYR A 382 -1.40 15.05 -2.07
C TYR A 382 -1.57 16.52 -2.46
N PRO A 383 -0.55 17.39 -2.27
CA PRO A 383 0.77 17.11 -1.71
C PRO A 383 0.77 16.87 -0.20
N PHE A 384 1.77 16.13 0.31
CA PHE A 384 1.96 15.95 1.74
C PHE A 384 2.66 17.18 2.36
N GLU A 385 2.14 17.68 3.47
CA GLU A 385 2.63 18.92 4.12
C GLU A 385 4.09 18.82 4.58
N SER A 386 4.47 17.66 5.12
CA SER A 386 5.81 17.40 5.63
C SER A 386 6.23 15.97 5.32
N LEU A 387 7.54 15.71 5.39
CA LEU A 387 8.07 14.34 5.28
C LEU A 387 7.41 13.42 6.31
N ARG A 388 7.21 13.93 7.54
CA ARG A 388 6.51 13.20 8.60
C ARG A 388 5.08 12.83 8.22
N ALA A 389 4.32 13.78 7.68
CA ALA A 389 2.95 13.54 7.22
C ALA A 389 2.90 12.52 6.08
N ALA A 390 3.86 12.57 5.14
CA ALA A 390 3.98 11.60 4.07
C ALA A 390 4.18 10.17 4.62
N VAL A 391 5.08 10.01 5.60
CA VAL A 391 5.33 8.70 6.23
C VAL A 391 4.10 8.20 6.99
N ASP A 392 3.46 9.06 7.77
CA ASP A 392 2.26 8.72 8.54
C ASP A 392 1.11 8.28 7.63
N ILE A 393 0.83 9.03 6.56
CA ILE A 393 -0.28 8.73 5.65
C ILE A 393 -0.01 7.47 4.83
N LEU A 394 1.20 7.33 4.26
CA LEU A 394 1.50 6.21 3.36
C LEU A 394 1.67 4.88 4.10
N PHE A 395 2.35 4.86 5.24
CA PHE A 395 2.76 3.59 5.86
C PHE A 395 1.84 3.13 7.01
N LEU A 396 1.03 4.02 7.59
CA LEU A 396 0.00 3.61 8.58
C LEU A 396 -1.37 3.30 7.94
N ARG A 397 -1.62 3.73 6.71
CA ARG A 397 -2.87 3.47 5.96
C ARG A 397 -2.64 2.52 4.78
N GLY A 398 -3.73 2.09 4.14
CA GLY A 398 -3.70 1.05 3.10
C GLY A 398 -3.33 -0.33 3.65
N GLY A 399 -3.17 -1.34 2.80
CA GLY A 399 -2.67 -2.67 3.19
C GLY A 399 -1.14 -2.69 3.39
N SER A 400 -0.62 -3.58 4.23
CA SER A 400 0.83 -3.75 4.44
C SER A 400 1.52 -4.45 3.25
N ASP A 401 0.77 -5.16 2.41
CA ASP A 401 1.18 -5.79 1.17
C ASP A 401 1.62 -4.80 0.08
N LEU A 402 1.06 -3.59 0.09
CA LEU A 402 1.35 -2.53 -0.89
C LEU A 402 2.66 -1.76 -0.62
N VAL A 403 3.64 -2.35 0.07
CA VAL A 403 4.87 -1.65 0.51
C VAL A 403 5.68 -1.07 -0.66
N VAL A 404 5.75 -1.79 -1.79
CA VAL A 404 6.49 -1.35 -2.98
C VAL A 404 5.82 -0.12 -3.60
N ALA A 405 4.48 -0.13 -3.69
CA ALA A 405 3.72 1.02 -4.18
C ALA A 405 3.87 2.23 -3.26
N LYS A 406 3.81 2.03 -1.93
CA LYS A 406 4.04 3.09 -0.93
C LYS A 406 5.45 3.69 -1.03
N GLN A 407 6.47 2.86 -1.21
CA GLN A 407 7.84 3.30 -1.44
C GLN A 407 7.98 4.10 -2.75
N ALA A 408 7.37 3.65 -3.85
CA ALA A 408 7.37 4.36 -5.12
C ALA A 408 6.69 5.75 -5.02
N ILE A 409 5.57 5.85 -4.30
CA ILE A 409 4.89 7.13 -4.03
C ILE A 409 5.75 8.04 -3.16
N PHE A 410 6.46 7.48 -2.17
CA PHE A 410 7.40 8.25 -1.36
C PHE A 410 8.59 8.77 -2.18
N VAL A 411 9.13 7.96 -3.11
CA VAL A 411 10.15 8.38 -4.07
C VAL A 411 9.63 9.48 -4.99
N TYR A 412 8.41 9.35 -5.52
CA TYR A 412 7.75 10.41 -6.28
C TYR A 412 7.70 11.71 -5.47
N TYR A 413 7.31 11.64 -4.19
CA TYR A 413 7.28 12.80 -3.30
C TYR A 413 8.66 13.45 -3.14
N LEU A 414 9.73 12.66 -3.00
CA LEU A 414 11.11 13.18 -2.93
C LEU A 414 11.50 13.88 -4.23
N PHE A 415 11.17 13.31 -5.40
CA PHE A 415 11.42 13.95 -6.69
C PHE A 415 10.63 15.24 -6.85
N ASP A 416 9.32 15.25 -6.57
CA ASP A 416 8.50 16.45 -6.72
C ASP A 416 9.01 17.60 -5.84
N ARG A 417 9.48 17.28 -4.63
CA ARG A 417 10.05 18.26 -3.72
C ARG A 417 11.36 18.91 -4.24
N HIS A 418 12.14 18.21 -5.06
CA HIS A 418 13.54 18.62 -5.32
C HIS A 418 13.97 18.71 -6.80
N TRP A 419 13.24 18.15 -7.78
CA TRP A 419 13.82 17.90 -9.11
C TRP A 419 14.31 19.15 -9.88
N SER A 420 13.77 20.34 -9.61
CA SER A 420 14.23 21.60 -10.24
C SER A 420 15.41 22.26 -9.51
N ARG A 421 15.93 21.64 -8.44
CA ARG A 421 17.16 22.04 -7.73
C ARG A 421 18.38 21.33 -8.34
N PRO A 422 19.59 21.88 -8.16
CA PRO A 422 20.83 21.22 -8.60
C PRO A 422 20.91 19.78 -8.09
N LYS A 423 21.32 18.84 -8.96
CA LYS A 423 21.32 17.40 -8.67
C LYS A 423 22.21 17.08 -7.45
N GLU A 424 23.25 17.89 -7.22
CA GLU A 424 24.19 17.78 -6.10
C GLU A 424 23.53 18.00 -4.73
N GLU A 425 22.37 18.66 -4.66
CA GLU A 425 21.71 18.97 -3.38
C GLU A 425 20.80 17.85 -2.87
N TRP A 426 20.31 16.96 -3.76
CA TRP A 426 19.24 16.02 -3.41
C TRP A 426 19.43 14.60 -3.94
N ARG A 427 20.31 14.37 -4.93
CA ARG A 427 20.47 13.06 -5.56
C ARG A 427 20.99 12.00 -4.59
N ASP A 428 21.99 12.35 -3.79
CA ASP A 428 22.57 11.43 -2.80
C ASP A 428 21.54 10.91 -1.79
N ILE A 429 20.52 11.72 -1.47
CA ILE A 429 19.44 11.34 -0.55
C ILE A 429 18.52 10.31 -1.21
N VAL A 430 18.17 10.51 -2.47
CA VAL A 430 17.32 9.57 -3.21
C VAL A 430 18.07 8.27 -3.48
N ASP A 431 19.36 8.34 -3.79
CA ASP A 431 20.22 7.17 -4.00
C ASP A 431 20.41 6.39 -2.69
N ASP A 432 20.58 7.06 -1.54
CA ASP A 432 20.61 6.42 -0.22
C ASP A 432 19.27 5.76 0.15
N PHE A 433 18.14 6.40 -0.16
CA PHE A 433 16.82 5.78 0.02
C PHE A 433 16.69 4.51 -0.84
N ALA A 434 17.06 4.59 -2.12
CA ALA A 434 17.00 3.45 -3.02
C ALA A 434 17.91 2.29 -2.54
N ALA A 435 19.12 2.60 -2.07
CA ALA A 435 20.02 1.61 -1.49
C ALA A 435 19.49 0.99 -0.19
N SER A 436 18.88 1.80 0.68
CA SER A 436 18.32 1.37 1.97
C SER A 436 17.15 0.41 1.83
N PHE A 437 16.31 0.60 0.80
CA PHE A 437 15.08 -0.17 0.58
C PHE A 437 15.14 -1.12 -0.63
N GLY A 438 16.31 -1.26 -1.26
CA GLY A 438 16.50 -2.18 -2.39
C GLY A 438 15.75 -1.80 -3.66
N ILE A 439 15.49 -0.50 -3.86
CA ILE A 439 14.81 0.00 -5.06
C ILE A 439 15.79 -0.03 -6.23
N ASN A 440 15.43 -0.75 -7.28
CA ASN A 440 16.26 -0.86 -8.46
C ASN A 440 16.27 0.47 -9.25
N ARG A 441 17.33 0.68 -10.05
CA ARG A 441 17.47 1.90 -10.87
C ARG A 441 16.32 2.12 -11.84
N HIS A 442 15.75 1.05 -12.40
CA HIS A 442 14.66 1.14 -13.37
C HIS A 442 13.39 1.72 -12.72
N SER A 443 12.94 1.19 -11.58
CA SER A 443 11.80 1.68 -10.81
C SER A 443 12.02 3.09 -10.25
N LEU A 444 13.26 3.45 -9.92
CA LEU A 444 13.62 4.82 -9.52
C LEU A 444 13.42 5.81 -10.67
N LEU A 445 13.94 5.50 -11.86
CA LEU A 445 13.78 6.32 -13.06
C LEU A 445 12.33 6.37 -13.53
N GLU A 446 11.59 5.28 -13.41
CA GLU A 446 10.16 5.23 -13.72
C GLU A 446 9.36 6.17 -12.81
N SER A 447 9.60 6.13 -11.49
CA SER A 447 8.98 7.05 -10.53
C SER A 447 9.33 8.51 -10.84
N PHE A 448 10.57 8.76 -11.29
CA PHE A 448 10.98 10.10 -11.70
C PHE A 448 10.25 10.56 -12.97
N ILE A 449 10.10 9.68 -13.96
CA ILE A 449 9.37 9.98 -15.20
C ILE A 449 7.89 10.26 -14.92
N PHE A 450 7.24 9.52 -14.02
CA PHE A 450 5.88 9.85 -13.60
C PHE A 450 5.77 11.26 -13.00
N CYS A 451 6.74 11.66 -12.17
CA CYS A 451 6.80 13.02 -11.61
C CYS A 451 6.99 14.08 -12.71
N LEU A 452 7.88 13.84 -13.68
CA LEU A 452 8.12 14.76 -14.79
C LEU A 452 6.91 14.88 -15.74
N LEU A 453 6.21 13.78 -16.01
CA LEU A 453 5.04 13.78 -16.90
C LEU A 453 3.80 14.43 -16.27
N ASP A 454 3.68 14.38 -14.93
CA ASP A 454 2.67 15.13 -14.19
C ASP A 454 2.96 16.64 -14.18
N ASP A 455 4.23 17.06 -14.17
CA ASP A 455 4.60 18.48 -14.26
C ASP A 455 4.27 19.03 -15.67
N HIS A 456 3.63 20.19 -15.76
CA HIS A 456 3.15 20.76 -17.03
C HIS A 456 4.22 21.57 -17.80
N SER A 457 5.42 21.76 -17.25
CA SER A 457 6.50 22.54 -17.86
C SER A 457 7.21 21.83 -19.02
N ASP A 458 7.63 22.58 -20.04
CA ASP A 458 8.33 22.02 -21.22
C ASP A 458 9.70 21.41 -20.86
N GLU A 459 10.36 21.95 -19.84
CA GLU A 459 11.62 21.41 -19.30
C GLU A 459 11.43 19.97 -18.79
N ALA A 460 10.33 19.71 -18.07
CA ALA A 460 10.02 18.36 -17.59
C ALA A 460 9.70 17.39 -18.75
N LEU A 461 9.06 17.88 -19.82
CA LEU A 461 8.82 17.08 -21.02
C LEU A 461 10.13 16.73 -21.75
N LEU A 462 11.08 17.66 -21.83
CA LEU A 462 12.39 17.42 -22.44
C LEU A 462 13.22 16.41 -21.63
N GLU A 463 13.30 16.58 -20.31
CA GLU A 463 14.04 15.65 -19.43
C GLU A 463 13.40 14.25 -19.47
N SER A 464 12.07 14.14 -19.40
CA SER A 464 11.39 12.85 -19.49
C SER A 464 11.67 12.16 -20.83
N CYS A 465 11.63 12.88 -21.95
CA CYS A 465 11.94 12.35 -23.27
C CYS A 465 13.38 11.81 -23.41
N GLN A 466 14.34 12.35 -22.66
CA GLN A 466 15.72 11.84 -22.62
C GLN A 466 15.84 10.53 -21.84
N LEU A 467 15.03 10.36 -20.79
CA LEU A 467 15.09 9.19 -19.90
C LEU A 467 14.22 8.01 -20.35
N LEU A 468 13.17 8.26 -21.15
CA LEU A 468 12.26 7.22 -21.65
C LEU A 468 12.95 6.01 -22.31
N PRO A 469 14.01 6.15 -23.13
CA PRO A 469 14.69 5.01 -23.73
C PRO A 469 15.30 4.03 -22.71
N GLU A 470 15.66 4.50 -21.51
CA GLU A 470 16.26 3.65 -20.46
C GLU A 470 15.24 2.78 -19.73
N ILE A 471 13.98 3.24 -19.65
CA ILE A 471 12.92 2.55 -18.90
C ILE A 471 11.93 1.79 -19.79
N SER A 472 11.89 2.10 -21.08
CA SER A 472 10.85 1.57 -21.96
C SER A 472 11.07 0.08 -22.24
N GLY A 473 10.00 -0.71 -22.08
CA GLY A 473 9.97 -2.15 -22.26
C GLY A 473 8.55 -2.70 -22.20
N PRO A 474 8.35 -4.02 -22.22
CA PRO A 474 7.01 -4.64 -22.26
C PRO A 474 6.08 -4.21 -21.11
N GLU A 475 6.67 -3.97 -19.93
CA GLU A 475 6.00 -3.57 -18.69
C GLU A 475 5.78 -2.05 -18.57
N THR A 476 6.10 -1.26 -19.60
CA THR A 476 5.91 0.19 -19.55
C THR A 476 4.44 0.56 -19.39
N HIS A 477 4.17 1.47 -18.46
CA HIS A 477 2.81 1.91 -18.15
C HIS A 477 2.15 2.61 -19.35
N PRO A 478 0.95 2.17 -19.80
CA PRO A 478 0.32 2.68 -21.04
C PRO A 478 -0.04 4.16 -20.98
N LYS A 479 -0.36 4.69 -19.77
CA LYS A 479 -0.62 6.12 -19.56
C LYS A 479 0.55 7.03 -19.95
N ILE A 480 1.79 6.54 -20.00
CA ILE A 480 2.94 7.34 -20.47
C ILE A 480 2.71 7.82 -21.91
N ALA A 481 2.29 6.93 -22.81
CA ALA A 481 2.02 7.28 -24.21
C ALA A 481 0.84 8.25 -24.33
N GLN A 482 -0.20 8.07 -23.50
CA GLN A 482 -1.34 8.98 -23.43
C GLN A 482 -0.92 10.39 -23.01
N VAL A 483 -0.15 10.53 -21.93
CA VAL A 483 0.28 11.84 -21.43
C VAL A 483 1.22 12.53 -22.42
N LEU A 484 2.11 11.79 -23.08
CA LEU A 484 2.97 12.35 -24.14
C LEU A 484 2.16 12.89 -25.33
N LEU A 485 1.09 12.18 -25.70
CA LEU A 485 0.16 12.62 -26.75
C LEU A 485 -0.59 13.90 -26.33
N GLU A 486 -1.10 13.94 -25.10
CA GLU A 486 -1.75 15.11 -24.49
C GLU A 486 -0.82 16.33 -24.41
N ARG A 487 0.48 16.09 -24.23
CA ARG A 487 1.56 17.10 -24.27
C ARG A 487 1.97 17.53 -25.69
N GLN A 488 1.21 17.15 -26.71
CA GLN A 488 1.48 17.44 -28.12
C GLN A 488 2.81 16.88 -28.63
N ASN A 489 3.31 15.79 -28.03
CA ASN A 489 4.51 15.08 -28.50
C ASN A 489 4.17 13.65 -28.98
N PRO A 490 3.46 13.51 -30.11
CA PRO A 490 3.06 12.21 -30.62
C PRO A 490 4.25 11.36 -31.06
N LYS A 491 5.37 11.98 -31.46
CA LYS A 491 6.59 11.26 -31.87
C LYS A 491 7.23 10.51 -30.71
N ALA A 492 7.34 11.14 -29.53
CA ALA A 492 7.83 10.47 -28.34
C ALA A 492 6.87 9.34 -27.89
N ALA A 493 5.56 9.61 -27.92
CA ALA A 493 4.54 8.59 -27.61
C ALA A 493 4.66 7.37 -28.54
N GLN A 494 4.87 7.59 -29.84
CA GLN A 494 5.08 6.53 -30.83
C GLN A 494 6.32 5.69 -30.51
N MET A 495 7.42 6.33 -30.10
CA MET A 495 8.65 5.61 -29.73
C MET A 495 8.42 4.74 -28.49
N VAL A 496 7.70 5.23 -27.49
CA VAL A 496 7.34 4.44 -26.30
C VAL A 496 6.49 3.22 -26.67
N ILE A 497 5.49 3.38 -27.55
CA ILE A 497 4.66 2.27 -28.04
C ILE A 497 5.49 1.22 -28.80
N ARG A 498 6.51 1.66 -29.53
CA ARG A 498 7.45 0.77 -30.23
C ARG A 498 8.36 0.01 -29.26
N TRP A 499 8.95 0.72 -28.30
CA TRP A 499 9.82 0.10 -27.29
C TRP A 499 9.07 -0.85 -26.36
N SER A 500 7.78 -0.60 -26.09
CA SER A 500 6.94 -1.53 -25.33
C SER A 500 6.53 -2.79 -26.09
N GLY A 501 6.84 -2.88 -27.39
CA GLY A 501 6.47 -4.01 -28.24
C GLY A 501 4.98 -4.08 -28.59
N ARG A 502 4.19 -3.05 -28.23
CA ARG A 502 2.73 -3.01 -28.43
C ARG A 502 2.32 -2.46 -29.80
N ASP A 503 3.26 -1.88 -30.54
CA ASP A 503 3.05 -1.29 -31.87
C ASP A 503 2.46 -2.27 -32.90
N GLY A 504 2.82 -3.55 -32.78
CA GLY A 504 2.47 -4.58 -33.74
C GLY A 504 1.13 -5.27 -33.51
N GLY A 505 0.29 -4.81 -32.57
CA GLY A 505 -1.01 -5.44 -32.26
C GLY A 505 -0.93 -6.92 -31.87
N SER A 506 0.27 -7.40 -31.51
CA SER A 506 0.59 -8.80 -31.17
C SER A 506 -0.12 -9.22 -29.87
N GLN A 507 -0.12 -8.34 -28.89
CA GLN A 507 -0.71 -8.48 -27.56
C GLN A 507 -2.11 -7.86 -27.52
N LEU A 508 -3.02 -8.47 -26.74
CA LEU A 508 -4.32 -7.86 -26.48
C LEU A 508 -4.14 -6.80 -25.38
N VAL A 509 -4.54 -5.58 -25.67
CA VAL A 509 -4.48 -4.42 -24.76
C VAL A 509 -5.89 -4.01 -24.32
N SER A 510 -6.02 -3.04 -23.41
CA SER A 510 -7.33 -2.44 -23.07
C SER A 510 -7.86 -1.57 -24.21
N LEU A 511 -9.17 -1.28 -24.22
CA LEU A 511 -9.77 -0.42 -25.26
C LEU A 511 -9.21 1.01 -25.21
N SER A 512 -9.02 1.56 -24.01
CA SER A 512 -8.44 2.90 -23.82
C SER A 512 -7.01 2.98 -24.36
N GLU A 513 -6.21 1.94 -24.13
CA GLU A 513 -4.85 1.85 -24.66
C GLU A 513 -4.86 1.71 -26.19
N ALA A 514 -5.76 0.90 -26.75
CA ALA A 514 -5.91 0.73 -28.19
C ALA A 514 -6.28 2.04 -28.89
N VAL A 515 -7.23 2.80 -28.33
CA VAL A 515 -7.62 4.12 -28.83
C VAL A 515 -6.46 5.10 -28.76
N THR A 516 -5.67 5.08 -27.68
CA THR A 516 -4.46 5.91 -27.56
C THR A 516 -3.44 5.59 -28.64
N ILE A 517 -3.20 4.30 -28.95
CA ILE A 517 -2.27 3.90 -30.01
C ILE A 517 -2.75 4.38 -31.39
N VAL A 518 -4.06 4.27 -31.68
CA VAL A 518 -4.65 4.82 -32.92
C VAL A 518 -4.46 6.34 -32.98
N ARG A 519 -4.76 7.06 -31.88
CA ARG A 519 -4.56 8.51 -31.79
C ARG A 519 -3.11 8.91 -32.08
N VAL A 520 -2.15 8.25 -31.44
CA VAL A 520 -0.71 8.51 -31.65
C VAL A 520 -0.29 8.29 -33.10
N LYS A 521 -0.70 7.18 -33.73
CA LYS A 521 -0.34 6.86 -35.11
C LYS A 521 -0.93 7.85 -36.11
N VAL A 522 -2.19 8.24 -35.94
CA VAL A 522 -2.85 9.25 -36.80
C VAL A 522 -2.16 10.61 -36.64
N GLU A 523 -1.84 11.01 -35.41
CA GLU A 523 -1.14 12.26 -35.09
C GLU A 523 0.31 12.28 -35.60
N CYS A 524 0.95 11.12 -35.75
CA CYS A 524 2.23 10.97 -36.44
C CYS A 524 2.12 10.92 -37.98
N GLY A 525 0.91 10.98 -38.54
CA GLY A 525 0.67 10.88 -39.99
C GLY A 525 0.80 9.46 -40.56
N LEU A 526 0.82 8.43 -39.70
CA LEU A 526 0.98 7.01 -40.07
C LEU A 526 -0.38 6.34 -40.27
N LEU A 527 -1.16 6.85 -41.22
CA LEU A 527 -2.55 6.41 -41.47
C LEU A 527 -2.68 4.91 -41.78
N THR A 528 -1.77 4.38 -42.61
CA THR A 528 -1.77 2.97 -42.99
C THR A 528 -1.43 2.06 -41.80
N GLU A 529 -0.52 2.50 -40.91
CA GLU A 529 -0.20 1.78 -39.69
C GLU A 529 -1.38 1.81 -38.70
N ALA A 530 -2.05 2.95 -38.54
CA ALA A 530 -3.23 3.07 -37.68
C ALA A 530 -4.37 2.17 -38.17
N PHE A 531 -4.63 2.16 -39.48
CA PHE A 531 -5.63 1.30 -40.13
C PHE A 531 -5.30 -0.19 -39.96
N THR A 532 -4.07 -0.59 -40.23
CA THR A 532 -3.66 -2.01 -40.08
C THR A 532 -3.68 -2.47 -38.63
N TYR A 533 -3.30 -1.60 -37.69
CA TYR A 533 -3.38 -1.86 -36.25
C TYR A 533 -4.82 -2.11 -35.79
N GLN A 534 -5.76 -1.22 -36.12
CA GLN A 534 -7.17 -1.38 -35.77
C GLN A 534 -7.73 -2.70 -36.29
N ARG A 535 -7.49 -3.04 -37.57
CA ARG A 535 -7.97 -4.30 -38.16
C ARG A 535 -7.41 -5.53 -37.48
N MET A 536 -6.12 -5.53 -37.18
CA MET A 536 -5.47 -6.65 -36.52
C MET A 536 -6.04 -6.87 -35.12
N LEU A 537 -6.21 -5.80 -34.35
CA LEU A 537 -6.74 -5.87 -33.00
C LEU A 537 -8.20 -6.34 -32.99
N CYS A 538 -9.04 -5.80 -33.87
CA CYS A 538 -10.41 -6.27 -34.06
C CYS A 538 -10.44 -7.76 -34.44
N ALA A 539 -9.60 -8.21 -35.38
CA ALA A 539 -9.54 -9.64 -35.75
C ALA A 539 -9.20 -10.53 -34.53
N LYS A 540 -8.29 -10.08 -33.67
CA LYS A 540 -7.90 -10.82 -32.45
C LYS A 540 -8.97 -10.87 -31.39
N VAL A 541 -9.66 -9.75 -31.13
CA VAL A 541 -10.81 -9.73 -30.20
C VAL A 541 -11.87 -10.71 -30.68
N ARG A 542 -12.11 -10.76 -32.00
CA ARG A 542 -13.05 -11.71 -32.63
C ARG A 542 -12.61 -13.15 -32.42
N GLU A 543 -11.34 -13.47 -32.71
CA GLU A 543 -10.78 -14.82 -32.54
C GLU A 543 -10.80 -15.30 -31.09
N LYS A 544 -10.50 -14.43 -30.12
CA LYS A 544 -10.57 -14.77 -28.70
C LYS A 544 -11.99 -15.13 -28.28
N LYS A 545 -12.99 -14.35 -28.68
CA LYS A 545 -14.40 -14.66 -28.39
C LYS A 545 -14.78 -16.06 -28.91
N PHE A 546 -14.38 -16.40 -30.14
CA PHE A 546 -14.63 -17.72 -30.72
C PHE A 546 -13.92 -18.88 -30.01
N LYS A 547 -12.74 -18.64 -29.41
CA LYS A 547 -12.01 -19.66 -28.63
C LYS A 547 -12.67 -19.92 -27.27
N TYR A 548 -13.14 -18.88 -26.59
CA TYR A 548 -13.77 -19.00 -25.26
C TYR A 548 -15.23 -19.49 -25.33
N GLU A 549 -16.00 -19.11 -26.36
CA GLU A 549 -17.33 -19.70 -26.61
C GLU A 549 -17.27 -21.22 -26.87
N ARG A 550 -16.08 -21.75 -27.16
CA ARG A 550 -15.84 -23.19 -27.40
C ARG A 550 -15.31 -23.93 -26.17
N SER A 551 -14.80 -23.25 -25.15
CA SER A 551 -14.13 -23.87 -23.99
C SER A 551 -14.93 -23.90 -22.70
N GLY A 552 -16.11 -23.28 -22.62
CA GLY A 552 -17.07 -23.50 -21.53
C GLY A 552 -16.63 -23.12 -20.11
N ASP A 553 -15.47 -22.48 -19.92
CA ASP A 553 -14.98 -22.05 -18.61
C ASP A 553 -15.25 -20.57 -18.35
N ALA A 554 -15.65 -20.33 -17.10
CA ALA A 554 -16.30 -19.13 -16.60
C ALA A 554 -15.47 -17.84 -16.73
N PHE A 555 -16.08 -16.81 -17.32
CA PHE A 555 -15.72 -15.42 -17.11
C PHE A 555 -16.13 -15.02 -15.69
N ASP A 556 -15.19 -14.91 -14.74
CA ASP A 556 -15.49 -14.25 -13.46
C ASP A 556 -14.50 -13.15 -13.02
N ASP A 557 -13.34 -12.97 -13.68
CA ASP A 557 -12.35 -11.95 -13.25
C ASP A 557 -12.25 -10.69 -14.14
N LEU A 558 -13.20 -10.47 -15.05
CA LEU A 558 -13.29 -9.25 -15.87
C LEU A 558 -14.70 -8.62 -15.78
N LYS A 559 -15.25 -8.54 -14.57
CA LYS A 559 -16.47 -7.78 -14.27
C LYS A 559 -16.16 -6.28 -14.31
N GLY A 560 -16.26 -5.70 -15.51
CA GLY A 560 -16.27 -4.24 -15.67
C GLY A 560 -16.29 -3.73 -17.12
N GLN A 561 -15.77 -4.50 -18.09
CA GLN A 561 -15.55 -4.00 -19.46
C GLN A 561 -15.73 -5.04 -20.58
N SER A 562 -16.63 -6.03 -20.46
CA SER A 562 -16.90 -6.96 -21.56
C SER A 562 -17.78 -6.32 -22.66
N ARG A 563 -17.22 -5.32 -23.33
CA ARG A 563 -17.78 -4.75 -24.57
C ARG A 563 -17.78 -5.78 -25.68
N SER A 564 -18.82 -5.76 -26.50
CA SER A 564 -18.92 -6.60 -27.68
C SER A 564 -17.79 -6.28 -28.66
N TRP A 565 -17.39 -7.23 -29.50
CA TRP A 565 -16.43 -6.95 -30.58
C TRP A 565 -16.88 -5.77 -31.46
N MET A 566 -18.20 -5.61 -31.65
CA MET A 566 -18.77 -4.53 -32.46
C MET A 566 -18.48 -3.18 -31.80
N ASP A 567 -18.51 -3.10 -30.48
CA ASP A 567 -18.24 -1.87 -29.73
C ASP A 567 -16.75 -1.48 -29.84
N TRP A 568 -15.84 -2.47 -29.89
CA TRP A 568 -14.43 -2.23 -30.18
C TRP A 568 -14.23 -1.70 -31.60
N LEU A 569 -14.93 -2.30 -32.58
CA LEU A 569 -14.88 -1.82 -33.95
C LEU A 569 -15.41 -0.40 -34.05
N GLU A 570 -16.58 -0.13 -33.46
CA GLU A 570 -17.20 1.18 -33.41
C GLU A 570 -16.27 2.23 -32.82
N ALA A 571 -15.74 1.98 -31.62
CA ALA A 571 -14.85 2.93 -30.94
C ALA A 571 -13.59 3.23 -31.76
N LEU A 572 -12.90 2.20 -32.28
CA LEU A 572 -11.63 2.38 -32.99
C LEU A 572 -11.81 3.01 -34.37
N VAL A 573 -12.82 2.60 -35.14
CA VAL A 573 -13.08 3.15 -36.47
C VAL A 573 -13.61 4.58 -36.37
N THR A 574 -14.50 4.85 -35.40
CA THR A 574 -15.03 6.20 -35.17
C THR A 574 -13.93 7.16 -34.76
N GLU A 575 -13.10 6.79 -33.78
CA GLU A 575 -11.93 7.60 -33.38
C GLU A 575 -10.97 7.85 -34.54
N PHE A 576 -10.61 6.81 -35.31
CA PHE A 576 -9.76 6.95 -36.49
C PHE A 576 -10.36 7.97 -37.49
N CYS A 577 -11.66 7.85 -37.80
CA CYS A 577 -12.33 8.74 -38.75
C CYS A 577 -12.39 10.18 -38.24
N CYS A 578 -12.84 10.39 -37.00
CA CYS A 578 -12.95 11.73 -36.40
C CYS A 578 -11.61 12.47 -36.36
N LEU A 579 -10.52 11.79 -35.98
CA LEU A 579 -9.18 12.36 -35.98
C LEU A 579 -8.71 12.77 -37.38
N CYS A 580 -8.90 11.89 -38.36
CA CYS A 580 -8.49 12.16 -39.72
C CYS A 580 -9.33 13.27 -40.36
N ILE A 581 -10.62 13.38 -40.02
CA ILE A 581 -11.49 14.51 -40.41
C ILE A 581 -10.95 15.81 -39.81
N ARG A 582 -10.67 15.84 -38.49
CA ARG A 582 -10.10 17.01 -37.81
C ARG A 582 -8.76 17.46 -38.41
N ARG A 583 -7.96 16.51 -38.91
CA ARG A 583 -6.67 16.76 -39.58
C ARG A 583 -6.78 17.01 -41.09
N ASN A 584 -7.99 17.09 -41.64
CA ASN A 584 -8.27 17.29 -43.06
C ASN A 584 -7.58 16.24 -43.98
N MET A 585 -7.60 14.97 -43.57
CA MET A 585 -7.03 13.83 -44.30
C MET A 585 -8.10 12.91 -44.91
N VAL A 586 -9.33 13.42 -45.12
CA VAL A 586 -10.49 12.63 -45.56
C VAL A 586 -10.29 12.02 -46.95
N ASP A 587 -9.56 12.71 -47.83
CA ASP A 587 -9.13 12.22 -49.14
C ASP A 587 -8.37 10.89 -49.04
N ARG A 588 -7.51 10.75 -48.04
CA ARG A 588 -6.74 9.51 -47.81
C ARG A 588 -7.56 8.43 -47.11
N ILE A 589 -8.51 8.81 -46.24
CA ILE A 589 -9.40 7.85 -45.57
C ILE A 589 -10.25 7.11 -46.60
N ILE A 590 -10.85 7.81 -47.57
CA ILE A 590 -11.79 7.21 -48.52
C ILE A 590 -11.13 6.19 -49.48
N GLU A 591 -9.82 6.31 -49.67
CA GLU A 591 -9.00 5.41 -50.48
C GLU A 591 -8.64 4.09 -49.76
N LEU A 592 -8.81 4.01 -48.43
CA LEU A 592 -8.47 2.80 -47.67
C LEU A 592 -9.42 1.63 -47.98
N PRO A 593 -8.94 0.36 -47.88
CA PRO A 593 -9.73 -0.83 -48.23
C PRO A 593 -10.66 -1.26 -47.09
N TRP A 594 -11.71 -0.47 -46.86
CA TRP A 594 -12.75 -0.70 -45.85
C TRP A 594 -13.63 -1.92 -46.15
N ASN A 595 -14.02 -2.65 -45.11
CA ASN A 595 -15.01 -3.74 -45.21
C ASN A 595 -16.43 -3.26 -44.86
N GLY A 596 -17.45 -4.04 -45.22
CA GLY A 596 -18.86 -3.63 -45.02
C GLY A 596 -19.29 -3.42 -43.55
N GLU A 597 -18.56 -3.97 -42.57
CA GLU A 597 -18.80 -3.70 -41.14
C GLU A 597 -18.22 -2.35 -40.73
N GLU A 598 -17.01 -2.03 -41.19
CA GLU A 598 -16.32 -0.75 -40.95
C GLU A 598 -16.99 0.41 -41.69
N GLU A 599 -17.45 0.17 -42.93
CA GLU A 599 -18.08 1.19 -43.78
C GLU A 599 -19.27 1.90 -43.12
N LYS A 600 -20.00 1.19 -42.25
CA LYS A 600 -21.12 1.76 -41.49
C LYS A 600 -20.69 2.92 -40.61
N TYR A 601 -19.55 2.77 -39.93
CA TYR A 601 -19.03 3.76 -39.01
C TYR A 601 -18.42 4.94 -39.74
N ILE A 602 -17.74 4.71 -40.88
CA ILE A 602 -17.23 5.80 -41.72
C ILE A 602 -18.37 6.63 -42.30
N HIS A 603 -19.41 5.95 -42.82
CA HIS A 603 -20.59 6.61 -43.33
C HIS A 603 -21.22 7.50 -42.26
N LYS A 604 -21.41 6.94 -41.05
CA LYS A 604 -21.92 7.68 -39.89
C LYS A 604 -21.05 8.90 -39.58
N CYS A 605 -19.75 8.72 -39.39
CA CYS A 605 -18.82 9.83 -39.07
C CYS A 605 -18.84 10.95 -40.12
N LEU A 606 -18.72 10.61 -41.42
CA LEU A 606 -18.68 11.61 -42.48
C LEU A 606 -20.03 12.32 -42.65
N LEU A 607 -21.14 11.61 -42.45
CA LEU A 607 -22.48 12.18 -42.55
C LEU A 607 -22.83 13.04 -41.35
N ASP A 608 -22.46 12.63 -40.15
CA ASP A 608 -22.67 13.39 -38.92
C ASP A 608 -21.86 14.70 -38.99
N CYS A 609 -20.57 14.65 -39.38
CA CYS A 609 -19.77 15.86 -39.61
C CYS A 609 -20.34 16.76 -40.72
N ALA A 610 -20.91 16.19 -41.78
CA ALA A 610 -21.56 16.97 -42.83
C ALA A 610 -22.93 17.53 -42.40
N SER A 611 -23.56 16.95 -41.37
CA SER A 611 -24.80 17.45 -40.78
C SER A 611 -24.51 18.61 -39.82
N ASP A 612 -23.40 18.52 -39.06
CA ASP A 612 -22.95 19.57 -38.15
C ASP A 612 -22.45 20.82 -38.90
N ASP A 613 -21.67 20.63 -39.98
CA ASP A 613 -21.24 21.73 -40.87
C ASP A 613 -21.40 21.36 -42.37
N PRO A 614 -22.56 21.70 -42.96
CA PRO A 614 -22.86 21.46 -44.38
C PRO A 614 -21.95 22.22 -45.35
N THR A 615 -21.20 23.22 -44.89
CA THR A 615 -20.34 24.05 -45.75
C THR A 615 -19.04 23.36 -46.13
N THR A 616 -18.69 22.28 -45.44
CA THR A 616 -17.45 21.52 -45.66
C THR A 616 -17.51 20.63 -46.90
N SER A 617 -16.35 20.28 -47.44
CA SER A 617 -16.26 19.31 -48.54
C SER A 617 -16.54 17.85 -48.12
N ILE A 618 -16.70 17.59 -46.82
CA ILE A 618 -16.79 16.23 -46.23
C ILE A 618 -17.96 15.45 -46.83
N GLY A 619 -19.16 16.05 -46.88
CA GLY A 619 -20.32 15.41 -47.51
C GLY A 619 -20.10 15.10 -48.98
N SER A 620 -19.39 15.96 -49.71
CA SER A 620 -19.04 15.71 -51.11
C SER A 620 -18.05 14.53 -51.25
N LEU A 621 -17.10 14.39 -50.32
CA LEU A 621 -16.17 13.26 -50.26
C LEU A 621 -16.88 11.94 -49.93
N LEU A 622 -17.95 11.96 -49.13
CA LEU A 622 -18.79 10.79 -48.88
C LEU A 622 -19.51 10.32 -50.16
N VAL A 623 -19.95 11.23 -51.03
CA VAL A 623 -20.49 10.87 -52.35
C VAL A 623 -19.39 10.24 -53.22
N VAL A 624 -18.20 10.84 -53.24
CA VAL A 624 -17.04 10.31 -53.97
C VAL A 624 -16.65 8.90 -53.48
N PHE A 625 -16.70 8.65 -52.17
CA PHE A 625 -16.41 7.36 -51.56
C PHE A 625 -17.25 6.22 -52.16
N TYR A 626 -18.56 6.45 -52.38
CA TYR A 626 -19.45 5.47 -53.00
C TYR A 626 -19.25 5.37 -54.51
N LEU A 627 -18.99 6.49 -55.19
CA LEU A 627 -18.71 6.49 -56.64
C LEU A 627 -17.43 5.74 -56.98
N GLN A 628 -16.35 5.89 -56.19
CA GLN A 628 -15.10 5.15 -56.35
C GLN A 628 -15.29 3.63 -56.21
N ARG A 629 -16.35 3.19 -55.53
CA ARG A 629 -16.71 1.78 -55.31
C ARG A 629 -17.82 1.29 -56.24
N TYR A 630 -18.19 2.07 -57.26
CA TYR A 630 -19.26 1.74 -58.23
C TYR A 630 -20.66 1.56 -57.59
N ARG A 631 -20.91 2.18 -56.44
CA ARG A 631 -22.16 2.11 -55.68
C ARG A 631 -23.04 3.34 -55.92
N TYR A 632 -23.61 3.42 -57.12
CA TYR A 632 -24.33 4.61 -57.61
C TYR A 632 -25.63 4.91 -56.85
N VAL A 633 -26.34 3.88 -56.39
CA VAL A 633 -27.62 4.05 -55.66
C VAL A 633 -27.36 4.72 -54.31
N GLU A 634 -26.36 4.25 -53.58
CA GLU A 634 -25.96 4.81 -52.30
C GLU A 634 -25.38 6.22 -52.45
N ALA A 635 -24.57 6.46 -53.50
CA ALA A 635 -24.08 7.80 -53.83
C ALA A 635 -25.23 8.79 -54.07
N TYR A 636 -26.29 8.37 -54.78
CA TYR A 636 -27.47 9.19 -55.01
C TYR A 636 -28.25 9.44 -53.71
N GLN A 637 -28.49 8.41 -52.89
CA GLN A 637 -29.18 8.53 -51.61
C GLN A 637 -28.48 9.52 -50.66
N VAL A 638 -27.15 9.42 -50.55
CA VAL A 638 -26.35 10.37 -49.77
C VAL A 638 -26.48 11.78 -50.33
N ASN A 639 -26.39 11.95 -51.66
CA ASN A 639 -26.53 13.27 -52.27
C ASN A 639 -27.90 13.91 -52.02
N VAL A 640 -28.99 13.13 -52.02
CA VAL A 640 -30.34 13.62 -51.66
C VAL A 640 -30.38 14.06 -50.20
N LYS A 641 -29.81 13.27 -49.28
CA LYS A 641 -29.76 13.60 -47.84
C LYS A 641 -28.91 14.84 -47.55
N LEU A 642 -27.79 15.01 -48.24
CA LEU A 642 -26.98 16.24 -48.16
C LEU A 642 -27.75 17.45 -48.70
N TRP A 643 -28.52 17.28 -49.78
CA TRP A 643 -29.34 18.36 -50.32
C TRP A 643 -30.35 18.84 -49.27
N SER A 644 -31.07 17.93 -48.60
CA SER A 644 -32.01 18.33 -47.55
C SER A 644 -31.34 19.08 -46.41
N LEU A 645 -30.19 18.60 -45.92
CA LEU A 645 -29.43 19.26 -44.84
C LEU A 645 -28.98 20.68 -45.23
N GLU A 646 -28.51 20.85 -46.47
CA GLU A 646 -28.08 22.15 -46.97
C GLU A 646 -29.26 23.12 -47.17
N GLU A 647 -30.45 22.65 -47.59
CA GLU A 647 -31.67 23.50 -47.64
C GLU A 647 -32.16 23.88 -46.25
N ASP A 648 -32.14 22.95 -45.30
CA ASP A 648 -32.47 23.21 -43.89
C ASP A 648 -31.52 24.27 -43.31
N PHE A 649 -30.23 24.19 -43.60
CA PHE A 649 -29.23 25.18 -43.19
C PHE A 649 -29.47 26.56 -43.81
N ILE A 650 -29.81 26.63 -45.12
CA ILE A 650 -30.13 27.90 -45.80
C ILE A 650 -31.37 28.55 -45.17
N SER A 651 -32.39 27.76 -44.85
CA SER A 651 -33.64 28.26 -44.28
C SER A 651 -33.46 28.86 -42.88
N THR A 652 -32.52 28.33 -42.10
CA THR A 652 -32.31 28.67 -40.69
C THR A 652 -31.35 29.85 -40.45
N HIS A 653 -30.42 30.13 -41.39
CA HIS A 653 -29.31 31.08 -41.16
C HIS A 653 -29.36 32.34 -42.06
N SER A 654 -30.52 32.67 -42.63
CA SER A 654 -30.75 33.66 -43.70
C SER A 654 -30.48 35.17 -43.39
N GLY A 655 -29.64 35.50 -42.39
CA GLY A 655 -29.42 36.89 -41.95
C GLY A 655 -28.01 37.29 -41.47
N ASN A 656 -26.98 36.44 -41.62
CA ASN A 656 -25.62 36.71 -41.12
C ASN A 656 -24.64 37.08 -42.25
N GLU A 657 -23.65 37.96 -42.05
CA GLU A 657 -22.66 38.28 -43.11
C GLU A 657 -21.75 37.08 -43.45
N GLU A 658 -21.39 36.26 -42.46
CA GLU A 658 -20.65 35.00 -42.64
C GLU A 658 -21.43 33.95 -43.48
N PHE A 659 -22.75 34.10 -43.59
CA PHE A 659 -23.63 33.21 -44.34
C PHE A 659 -23.39 33.29 -45.85
N LEU A 660 -23.04 34.47 -46.40
CA LEU A 660 -22.83 34.63 -47.84
C LEU A 660 -21.59 33.86 -48.33
N GLU A 661 -20.50 33.87 -47.57
CA GLU A 661 -19.29 33.09 -47.88
C GLU A 661 -19.51 31.58 -47.71
N ALA A 662 -20.23 31.18 -46.66
CA ALA A 662 -20.66 29.80 -46.45
C ALA A 662 -21.52 29.29 -47.62
N LEU A 663 -22.49 30.09 -48.07
CA LEU A 663 -23.41 29.75 -49.15
C LEU A 663 -22.68 29.65 -50.50
N SER A 664 -21.71 30.53 -50.77
CA SER A 664 -20.85 30.42 -51.96
C SER A 664 -20.04 29.12 -51.99
N ARG A 665 -19.42 28.74 -50.85
CA ARG A 665 -18.69 27.46 -50.73
C ARG A 665 -19.61 26.27 -50.95
N MET A 666 -20.77 26.27 -50.29
CA MET A 666 -21.76 25.20 -50.36
C MET A 666 -22.32 25.05 -51.79
N GLU A 667 -22.58 26.16 -52.49
CA GLU A 667 -23.05 26.15 -53.88
C GLU A 667 -21.97 25.64 -54.86
N SER A 668 -20.70 25.99 -54.64
CA SER A 668 -19.57 25.38 -55.37
C SER A 668 -19.52 23.86 -55.15
N HIS A 669 -19.69 23.39 -53.92
CA HIS A 669 -19.75 21.96 -53.61
C HIS A 669 -20.96 21.28 -54.28
N ARG A 670 -22.16 21.86 -54.21
CA ARG A 670 -23.37 21.41 -54.93
C ARG A 670 -23.14 21.28 -56.43
N GLN A 671 -22.52 22.29 -57.07
CA GLN A 671 -22.22 22.24 -58.49
C GLN A 671 -21.21 21.14 -58.85
N ARG A 672 -20.19 20.92 -58.02
CA ARG A 672 -19.23 19.82 -58.21
C ARG A 672 -19.91 18.46 -58.06
N ARG A 673 -20.79 18.26 -57.08
CA ARG A 673 -21.57 17.01 -56.92
C ARG A 673 -22.54 16.76 -58.07
N LYS A 674 -23.25 17.80 -58.56
CA LYS A 674 -24.13 17.68 -59.74
C LYS A 674 -23.37 17.16 -60.97
N LYS A 675 -22.12 17.59 -61.19
CA LYS A 675 -21.29 17.08 -62.29
C LYS A 675 -20.87 15.61 -62.13
N LEU A 676 -20.87 15.08 -60.91
CA LEU A 676 -20.46 13.71 -60.58
C LEU A 676 -21.61 12.71 -60.59
N VAL A 677 -22.84 13.13 -60.24
CA VAL A 677 -24.01 12.25 -60.09
C VAL A 677 -24.88 12.18 -61.37
N VAL A 678 -24.71 13.12 -62.31
CA VAL A 678 -25.48 13.20 -63.57
C VAL A 678 -24.80 12.44 -64.75
N ARG A 679 -23.71 11.71 -64.48
CA ARG A 679 -23.13 10.71 -65.38
C ARG A 679 -23.51 9.32 -64.91
#